data_AF-A0A2E1IZB8-F1
#
_entry.id   AF-A0A2E1IZB8-F1
#
_cell.length_a   1.000
_cell.length_b   1.000
_cell.length_c   1.000
_cell.angle_alpha   90.00
_cell.angle_beta   90.00
_cell.angle_gamma   90.00
#
_symmetry.space_group_name_H-M   'P 1'
#
loop_
_entity.id
_entity.type
_entity.pdbx_description
1 polymer ?
#
loop_
_entity_poly.entity_id
_entity_poly.type
_entity_poly.pdbx_seq_one_letter_code
_entity_poly.pdbx_strand_id
1 'polypeptide(L)'
;LDFTDVKTVSLTDYKGAVTIGGDVVSLTSNSLVSLSVDALTKVETIDVTGVVDPDATAAADKLGPAISLSSLGDLETVKIAGIASSVTLSTNNNLTSATISADVSGAIQVDNNSDLTTLAVTGATASALDIDTNADLTAVTVDLTWGNSGTGTTVDGDLDVTGNLSLESLTVSSNNLENLEVTGNTSLATVDFTGVTAIGATGTAVVNVYSNDLTATKLTDKTDGTTDVADGKSGDLGSVTSTSGVSTMKDYLTAVAADADSAAAVYWDKVESFLDTEGTTDSETTDISYSSATAQDATTILLLTAASGDGTPAGSAIAAKRAFIIDLSDAAATIGLESGVNDLFATGTDATTGVSETINSNSSFMLASLQNAANVARFAAYGVDITSSFVANSSAVVSLITHMTGSASTISGERYVSGEGAITTNVGGGKTAVTTATNYGVGLDDLFTFSVGGNSVTVSPGGAYGGSQTVTTMTAIGNAILNAYGVKYGKGGTASGSAVATLTNAAGIIDVVAFDKGTAGNGLDVSLSVAAGTVTATNAKNINWIIGGTLDQTAATVASSDNKTAAVDVLLTATVASGATDITSTLSFTTSTIASVPEELTTTRRSNSAVATDAYALAQESADPIAAEGATAAVADTTAAVSFSRVAWL
;
A
#
# COMPACT_ATOMS: atom_id res chain seq x y z
N LEU A 1 -1.98 13.31 50.81
CA LEU A 1 -2.21 12.81 52.17
C LEU A 1 -2.05 11.31 52.16
N ASP A 2 -1.47 10.74 53.20
CA ASP A 2 -1.27 9.30 53.35
C ASP A 2 -1.97 8.85 54.65
N PHE A 3 -2.78 7.79 54.55
CA PHE A 3 -3.63 7.30 55.62
C PHE A 3 -3.35 5.83 55.92
N THR A 4 -3.17 5.55 57.21
CA THR A 4 -2.94 4.21 57.76
C THR A 4 -3.68 4.08 59.09
N ASP A 5 -4.31 2.93 59.35
CA ASP A 5 -4.93 2.60 60.64
C ASP A 5 -6.01 3.60 61.12
N VAL A 6 -6.87 4.04 60.21
CA VAL A 6 -7.96 4.99 60.52
C VAL A 6 -9.30 4.43 60.09
N LYS A 7 -10.30 4.50 60.96
CA LYS A 7 -11.64 3.97 60.62
C LYS A 7 -12.28 4.72 59.44
N THR A 8 -12.21 6.04 59.41
CA THR A 8 -12.89 6.83 58.39
C THR A 8 -12.04 8.03 58.00
N VAL A 9 -11.89 8.23 56.70
CA VAL A 9 -11.26 9.39 56.08
C VAL A 9 -12.35 10.17 55.35
N SER A 10 -12.60 11.41 55.75
CA SER A 10 -13.55 12.32 55.10
C SER A 10 -12.83 13.59 54.68
N LEU A 11 -12.70 13.79 53.37
CA LEU A 11 -12.00 14.92 52.77
C LEU A 11 -13.00 15.84 52.07
N THR A 12 -13.08 17.07 52.54
CA THR A 12 -13.92 18.11 51.93
C THR A 12 -13.03 19.16 51.28
N ASP A 13 -13.25 19.37 49.98
CA ASP A 13 -12.58 20.33 49.11
C ASP A 13 -11.05 20.18 49.03
N TYR A 14 -10.52 19.03 49.47
CA TYR A 14 -9.10 18.71 49.38
C TYR A 14 -8.73 18.28 47.96
N LYS A 15 -7.98 19.12 47.25
CA LYS A 15 -7.52 18.91 45.88
C LYS A 15 -6.06 18.50 45.85
N GLY A 16 -5.79 17.24 46.17
CA GLY A 16 -4.43 16.70 46.15
C GLY A 16 -4.42 15.18 46.12
N ALA A 17 -3.22 14.60 46.03
CA ALA A 17 -3.03 13.15 46.02
C ALA A 17 -3.43 12.52 47.36
N VAL A 18 -4.14 11.40 47.31
CA VAL A 18 -4.58 10.59 48.46
C VAL A 18 -4.00 9.19 48.32
N THR A 19 -3.34 8.71 49.38
CA THR A 19 -2.82 7.35 49.48
C THR A 19 -3.48 6.64 50.66
N ILE A 20 -3.99 5.44 50.43
CA ILE A 20 -4.42 4.49 51.47
C ILE A 20 -3.34 3.42 51.56
N GLY A 21 -2.47 3.51 52.57
CA GLY A 21 -1.33 2.61 52.76
C GLY A 21 -1.50 1.57 53.89
N GLY A 22 -2.64 1.57 54.57
CA GLY A 22 -2.94 0.65 55.68
C GLY A 22 -4.43 0.45 55.93
N ASP A 23 -4.81 -0.04 57.11
CA ASP A 23 -6.20 -0.36 57.42
C ASP A 23 -7.06 0.93 57.46
N VAL A 24 -7.81 1.20 56.40
CA VAL A 24 -8.78 2.30 56.30
C VAL A 24 -10.13 1.75 55.92
N VAL A 25 -11.11 1.79 56.82
CA VAL A 25 -12.42 1.18 56.54
C VAL A 25 -13.23 1.96 55.51
N SER A 26 -13.27 3.29 55.59
CA SER A 26 -14.00 4.10 54.61
C SER A 26 -13.29 5.38 54.17
N LEU A 27 -13.35 5.68 52.87
CA LEU A 27 -12.91 6.93 52.27
C LEU A 27 -14.10 7.66 51.65
N THR A 28 -14.27 8.93 52.02
CA THR A 28 -15.15 9.87 51.32
C THR A 28 -14.36 11.10 50.87
N SER A 29 -14.48 11.50 49.60
CA SER A 29 -13.88 12.73 49.07
C SER A 29 -14.78 13.39 48.03
N ASN A 30 -15.01 14.70 48.12
CA ASN A 30 -15.81 15.44 47.13
C ASN A 30 -14.95 16.20 46.08
N SER A 31 -13.62 16.05 46.09
CA SER A 31 -12.69 16.81 45.23
C SER A 31 -11.37 16.06 44.99
N LEU A 32 -11.45 14.77 44.69
CA LEU A 32 -10.30 13.90 44.53
C LEU A 32 -9.51 14.22 43.24
N VAL A 33 -8.20 14.48 43.37
CA VAL A 33 -7.31 14.73 42.22
C VAL A 33 -6.50 13.48 41.85
N SER A 34 -6.16 12.64 42.83
CA SER A 34 -5.42 11.39 42.65
C SER A 34 -5.67 10.45 43.82
N LEU A 35 -5.79 9.15 43.53
CA LEU A 35 -5.97 8.09 44.52
C LEU A 35 -4.97 6.96 44.25
N SER A 36 -4.32 6.49 45.31
CA SER A 36 -3.54 5.26 45.35
C SER A 36 -4.04 4.41 46.52
N VAL A 37 -4.35 3.15 46.28
CA VAL A 37 -4.80 2.20 47.30
C VAL A 37 -3.90 0.99 47.27
N ASP A 38 -3.27 0.66 48.40
CA ASP A 38 -2.42 -0.53 48.49
C ASP A 38 -3.29 -1.80 48.57
N ALA A 39 -2.86 -2.87 47.89
CA ALA A 39 -3.65 -4.11 47.74
C ALA A 39 -3.90 -4.89 49.05
N LEU A 40 -3.20 -4.55 50.15
CA LEU A 40 -3.37 -5.19 51.47
C LEU A 40 -4.25 -4.37 52.42
N THR A 41 -4.87 -3.30 51.92
CA THR A 41 -5.73 -2.42 52.72
C THR A 41 -7.10 -3.08 52.93
N LYS A 42 -7.67 -2.87 54.12
CA LYS A 42 -9.02 -3.34 54.48
C LYS A 42 -10.07 -2.27 54.24
N VAL A 43 -10.11 -1.73 53.04
CA VAL A 43 -11.10 -0.71 52.67
C VAL A 43 -12.41 -1.37 52.30
N GLU A 44 -13.48 -1.00 53.01
CA GLU A 44 -14.83 -1.54 52.83
C GLU A 44 -15.68 -0.60 51.96
N THR A 45 -15.43 0.71 52.03
CA THR A 45 -16.25 1.73 51.32
C THR A 45 -15.40 2.81 50.68
N ILE A 46 -15.66 3.09 49.40
CA ILE A 46 -15.11 4.24 48.67
C ILE A 46 -16.26 5.08 48.07
N ASP A 47 -16.36 6.35 48.48
CA ASP A 47 -17.28 7.34 47.90
C ASP A 47 -16.49 8.58 47.48
N VAL A 48 -16.18 8.70 46.19
CA VAL A 48 -15.28 9.74 45.67
C VAL A 48 -15.88 10.50 44.49
N THR A 49 -15.69 11.82 44.52
CA THR A 49 -15.94 12.71 43.38
C THR A 49 -14.61 13.20 42.84
N GLY A 50 -14.23 12.73 41.66
CA GLY A 50 -13.03 13.16 40.96
C GLY A 50 -13.16 14.58 40.41
N VAL A 51 -12.05 15.33 40.42
CA VAL A 51 -11.97 16.68 39.84
C VAL A 51 -10.67 16.82 39.06
N VAL A 52 -10.66 17.77 38.13
CA VAL A 52 -9.43 18.20 37.45
C VAL A 52 -8.45 18.77 38.47
N ASP A 53 -7.17 18.39 38.34
CA ASP A 53 -6.10 19.03 39.10
C ASP A 53 -6.08 20.54 38.79
N PRO A 54 -6.30 21.43 39.77
CA PRO A 54 -6.27 22.88 39.54
C PRO A 54 -4.92 23.37 39.01
N ASP A 55 -3.84 22.61 39.21
CA ASP A 55 -2.49 22.93 38.75
C ASP A 55 -2.16 22.28 37.38
N ALA A 56 -3.10 21.54 36.78
CA ALA A 56 -2.92 20.90 35.46
C ALA A 56 -2.67 21.93 34.35
N THR A 57 -1.52 21.80 33.67
CA THR A 57 -1.14 22.67 32.54
C THR A 57 -1.22 21.96 31.18
N ALA A 58 -1.10 20.62 31.14
CA ALA A 58 -1.26 19.82 29.94
C ALA A 58 -2.71 19.31 29.78
N ALA A 59 -3.11 18.94 28.56
CA ALA A 59 -4.45 18.42 28.28
C ALA A 59 -4.72 17.05 28.93
N ALA A 60 -3.70 16.16 28.97
CA ALA A 60 -3.83 14.84 29.60
C ALA A 60 -4.10 14.94 31.12
N ASP A 61 -3.57 15.97 31.78
CA ASP A 61 -3.77 16.19 33.21
C ASP A 61 -5.15 16.82 33.53
N LYS A 62 -5.94 17.16 32.50
CA LYS A 62 -7.30 17.69 32.63
C LYS A 62 -8.39 16.61 32.57
N LEU A 63 -7.99 15.34 32.54
CA LEU A 63 -8.91 14.19 32.44
C LEU A 63 -9.36 13.66 33.82
N GLY A 64 -8.91 14.24 34.92
CA GLY A 64 -9.25 13.79 36.29
C GLY A 64 -8.48 12.54 36.75
N PRO A 65 -8.70 12.09 38.00
CA PRO A 65 -8.01 10.92 38.55
C PRO A 65 -8.32 9.63 37.79
N ALA A 66 -7.33 8.75 37.67
CA ALA A 66 -7.59 7.35 37.39
C ALA A 66 -8.04 6.67 38.69
N ILE A 67 -9.18 5.98 38.67
CA ILE A 67 -9.71 5.26 39.84
C ILE A 67 -9.56 3.77 39.59
N SER A 68 -8.49 3.18 40.11
CA SER A 68 -8.21 1.75 40.00
C SER A 68 -8.37 1.09 41.35
N LEU A 69 -9.41 0.27 41.51
CA LEU A 69 -9.73 -0.50 42.70
C LEU A 69 -9.68 -1.97 42.35
N SER A 70 -8.56 -2.61 42.63
CA SER A 70 -8.31 -3.99 42.21
C SER A 70 -7.78 -4.83 43.35
N SER A 71 -8.27 -6.07 43.44
CA SER A 71 -7.85 -7.04 44.46
C SER A 71 -8.05 -6.56 45.89
N LEU A 72 -9.06 -5.71 46.15
CA LEU A 72 -9.40 -5.22 47.48
C LEU A 72 -10.42 -6.17 48.10
N GLY A 73 -9.91 -7.18 48.82
CA GLY A 73 -10.72 -8.29 49.33
C GLY A 73 -11.82 -7.90 50.31
N ASP A 74 -11.70 -6.76 50.99
CA ASP A 74 -12.69 -6.27 51.95
C ASP A 74 -13.65 -5.21 51.35
N LEU A 75 -13.46 -4.80 50.09
CA LEU A 75 -14.25 -3.72 49.48
C LEU A 75 -15.68 -4.16 49.23
N GLU A 76 -16.66 -3.48 49.82
CA GLU A 76 -18.08 -3.83 49.76
C GLU A 76 -18.89 -2.87 48.88
N THR A 77 -18.56 -1.57 48.91
CA THR A 77 -19.33 -0.54 48.20
C THR A 77 -18.44 0.52 47.55
N VAL A 78 -18.79 0.88 46.31
CA VAL A 78 -18.09 1.91 45.53
C VAL A 78 -19.08 2.92 44.95
N LYS A 79 -18.77 4.20 45.10
CA LYS A 79 -19.42 5.30 44.42
C LYS A 79 -18.39 6.24 43.81
N ILE A 80 -18.49 6.46 42.50
CA ILE A 80 -17.57 7.29 41.74
C ILE A 80 -18.39 8.32 40.95
N ALA A 81 -18.09 9.60 41.17
CA ALA A 81 -18.74 10.73 40.49
C ALA A 81 -17.70 11.76 40.03
N GLY A 82 -18.16 12.83 39.36
CA GLY A 82 -17.30 13.92 38.93
C GLY A 82 -16.59 13.58 37.62
N ILE A 83 -15.28 13.80 37.56
CA ILE A 83 -14.45 13.54 36.37
C ILE A 83 -13.42 12.46 36.70
N ALA A 84 -13.24 11.50 35.81
CA ALA A 84 -12.19 10.47 35.93
C ALA A 84 -11.54 10.20 34.57
N SER A 85 -10.27 9.82 34.56
CA SER A 85 -9.61 9.43 33.31
C SER A 85 -9.90 7.98 32.94
N SER A 86 -10.11 7.13 33.94
CA SER A 86 -10.51 5.73 33.83
C SER A 86 -11.11 5.25 35.15
N VAL A 87 -11.94 4.22 35.09
CA VAL A 87 -12.48 3.52 36.26
C VAL A 87 -12.27 2.02 36.06
N THR A 88 -11.64 1.37 37.03
CA THR A 88 -11.41 -0.08 37.04
C THR A 88 -11.80 -0.65 38.39
N LEU A 89 -12.77 -1.55 38.41
CA LEU A 89 -13.21 -2.33 39.57
C LEU A 89 -12.97 -3.80 39.27
N SER A 90 -11.85 -4.37 39.73
CA SER A 90 -11.49 -5.74 39.33
C SER A 90 -11.11 -6.65 40.48
N THR A 91 -11.63 -7.89 40.49
CA THR A 91 -11.25 -8.91 41.49
C THR A 91 -11.52 -8.46 42.93
N ASN A 92 -12.60 -7.70 43.16
CA ASN A 92 -13.02 -7.29 44.50
C ASN A 92 -14.11 -8.26 44.97
N ASN A 93 -13.70 -9.37 45.57
CA ASN A 93 -14.61 -10.49 45.80
C ASN A 93 -15.80 -10.16 46.70
N ASN A 94 -15.65 -9.23 47.66
CA ASN A 94 -16.74 -8.82 48.56
C ASN A 94 -17.54 -7.60 48.04
N LEU A 95 -17.24 -7.09 46.83
CA LEU A 95 -17.91 -5.89 46.30
C LEU A 95 -19.33 -6.25 45.94
N THR A 96 -20.31 -5.70 46.66
CA THR A 96 -21.73 -6.01 46.47
C THR A 96 -22.46 -4.99 45.61
N SER A 97 -21.99 -3.73 45.62
CA SER A 97 -22.60 -2.64 44.85
C SER A 97 -21.59 -1.62 44.34
N ALA A 98 -21.77 -1.21 43.10
CA ALA A 98 -20.99 -0.13 42.47
C ALA A 98 -21.94 0.86 41.77
N THR A 99 -21.72 2.15 41.99
CA THR A 99 -22.42 3.25 41.29
C THR A 99 -21.40 4.17 40.64
N ILE A 100 -21.47 4.30 39.33
CA ILE A 100 -20.58 5.13 38.52
C ILE A 100 -21.44 6.16 37.77
N SER A 101 -21.24 7.43 38.11
CA SER A 101 -21.91 8.57 37.47
C SER A 101 -20.91 9.64 37.05
N ALA A 102 -19.65 9.25 36.85
CA ALA A 102 -18.57 10.14 36.47
C ALA A 102 -18.54 10.36 34.96
N ASP A 103 -18.03 11.52 34.55
CA ASP A 103 -17.54 11.78 33.20
C ASP A 103 -16.16 11.12 33.08
N VAL A 104 -16.14 9.92 32.52
CA VAL A 104 -14.95 9.10 32.33
C VAL A 104 -14.43 9.34 30.93
N SER A 105 -13.25 9.95 30.83
CA SER A 105 -12.62 10.22 29.53
C SER A 105 -12.14 8.95 28.82
N GLY A 106 -12.02 7.83 29.53
CA GLY A 106 -11.55 6.54 29.01
C GLY A 106 -12.61 5.46 29.16
N ALA A 107 -12.17 4.26 29.54
CA ALA A 107 -13.04 3.11 29.75
C ALA A 107 -13.48 2.98 31.21
N ILE A 108 -14.64 2.33 31.40
CA ILE A 108 -15.09 1.77 32.66
C ILE A 108 -14.94 0.24 32.56
N GLN A 109 -14.20 -0.37 33.48
CA GLN A 109 -14.00 -1.81 33.56
C GLN A 109 -14.51 -2.33 34.90
N VAL A 110 -15.34 -3.37 34.87
CA VAL A 110 -15.92 -4.00 36.05
C VAL A 110 -15.80 -5.50 35.88
N ASP A 111 -14.73 -6.08 36.41
CA ASP A 111 -14.35 -7.45 36.06
C ASP A 111 -14.15 -8.35 37.28
N ASN A 112 -14.55 -9.61 37.18
CA ASN A 112 -14.22 -10.63 38.17
C ASN A 112 -14.64 -10.26 39.61
N ASN A 113 -15.70 -9.46 39.79
CA ASN A 113 -16.22 -9.14 41.13
C ASN A 113 -17.28 -10.18 41.50
N SER A 114 -16.88 -11.17 42.30
CA SER A 114 -17.71 -12.36 42.54
C SER A 114 -19.06 -12.03 43.19
N ASP A 115 -19.08 -11.21 44.25
CA ASP A 115 -20.30 -10.90 45.00
C ASP A 115 -21.06 -9.67 44.46
N LEU A 116 -20.67 -9.13 43.29
CA LEU A 116 -21.27 -7.91 42.74
C LEU A 116 -22.67 -8.18 42.21
N THR A 117 -23.67 -7.80 42.97
CA THR A 117 -25.09 -7.97 42.59
C THR A 117 -25.70 -6.76 41.89
N THR A 118 -25.18 -5.56 42.16
CA THR A 118 -25.75 -4.29 41.65
C THR A 118 -24.66 -3.42 41.03
N LEU A 119 -24.77 -3.18 39.72
CA LEU A 119 -23.96 -2.20 39.00
C LEU A 119 -24.88 -1.14 38.38
N ALA A 120 -24.66 0.12 38.75
CA ALA A 120 -25.36 1.25 38.16
C ALA A 120 -24.37 2.16 37.42
N VAL A 121 -24.50 2.24 36.09
CA VAL A 121 -23.73 3.14 35.21
C VAL A 121 -24.71 4.10 34.53
N THR A 122 -25.28 5.00 35.32
CA THR A 122 -26.33 5.93 34.90
C THR A 122 -25.85 7.37 34.96
N GLY A 123 -26.04 8.10 33.86
CA GLY A 123 -25.59 9.49 33.73
C GLY A 123 -24.07 9.65 33.65
N ALA A 124 -23.32 8.55 33.52
CA ALA A 124 -21.90 8.57 33.25
C ALA A 124 -21.61 8.97 31.80
N THR A 125 -20.36 9.31 31.51
CA THR A 125 -19.81 9.36 30.15
C THR A 125 -18.62 8.41 30.10
N ALA A 126 -18.46 7.64 29.03
CA ALA A 126 -17.33 6.72 28.85
C ALA A 126 -17.10 6.42 27.37
N SER A 127 -15.88 6.09 26.97
CA SER A 127 -15.59 5.58 25.62
C SER A 127 -15.89 4.09 25.47
N ALA A 128 -15.77 3.34 26.56
CA ALA A 128 -16.05 1.91 26.60
C ALA A 128 -16.60 1.51 27.98
N LEU A 129 -17.45 0.49 28.01
CA LEU A 129 -17.91 -0.17 29.21
C LEU A 129 -17.70 -1.67 29.06
N ASP A 130 -16.83 -2.22 29.89
CA ASP A 130 -16.51 -3.65 29.97
C ASP A 130 -17.04 -4.21 31.29
N ILE A 131 -17.85 -5.24 31.20
CA ILE A 131 -18.45 -5.97 32.32
C ILE A 131 -18.19 -7.45 32.08
N ASP A 132 -17.10 -7.97 32.66
CA ASP A 132 -16.68 -9.35 32.44
C ASP A 132 -16.68 -10.19 33.73
N THR A 133 -17.27 -11.39 33.65
CA THR A 133 -17.09 -12.46 34.65
C THR A 133 -17.49 -12.02 36.08
N ASN A 134 -18.51 -11.18 36.23
CA ASN A 134 -19.09 -10.84 37.54
C ASN A 134 -20.11 -11.89 37.93
N ALA A 135 -19.72 -12.81 38.81
CA ALA A 135 -20.42 -14.07 39.03
C ALA A 135 -21.87 -13.90 39.52
N ASP A 136 -22.12 -12.98 40.46
CA ASP A 136 -23.45 -12.78 41.08
C ASP A 136 -24.23 -11.58 40.52
N LEU A 137 -23.78 -10.99 39.41
CA LEU A 137 -24.45 -9.84 38.78
C LEU A 137 -25.73 -10.31 38.08
N THR A 138 -26.89 -9.74 38.45
CA THR A 138 -28.21 -10.23 37.98
C THR A 138 -28.89 -9.31 36.98
N ALA A 139 -28.61 -8.00 37.06
CA ALA A 139 -29.17 -7.02 36.14
C ALA A 139 -28.18 -5.88 35.90
N VAL A 140 -28.11 -5.43 34.65
CA VAL A 140 -27.33 -4.27 34.24
C VAL A 140 -28.22 -3.29 33.49
N THR A 141 -28.07 -2.01 33.83
CA THR A 141 -28.62 -0.90 33.05
C THR A 141 -27.48 0.00 32.59
N VAL A 142 -27.32 0.08 31.28
CA VAL A 142 -26.37 0.96 30.59
C VAL A 142 -27.14 2.18 30.10
N ASP A 143 -27.04 3.26 30.86
CA ASP A 143 -27.63 4.56 30.56
C ASP A 143 -26.58 5.66 30.71
N LEU A 144 -25.54 5.53 29.90
CA LEU A 144 -24.42 6.47 29.83
C LEU A 144 -24.40 7.19 28.48
N THR A 145 -23.59 8.23 28.39
CA THR A 145 -23.27 8.87 27.10
C THR A 145 -21.93 8.35 26.59
N TRP A 146 -21.88 7.82 25.37
CA TRP A 146 -20.59 7.47 24.78
C TRP A 146 -19.78 8.73 24.53
N GLY A 147 -18.58 8.78 25.10
CA GLY A 147 -17.59 9.83 24.93
C GLY A 147 -16.44 9.36 24.05
N ASN A 148 -15.56 10.29 23.67
CA ASN A 148 -14.30 9.90 23.04
C ASN A 148 -13.25 9.55 24.10
N SER A 149 -12.22 8.79 23.71
CA SER A 149 -11.05 8.57 24.56
C SER A 149 -10.20 9.86 24.66
N GLY A 150 -10.46 10.71 25.66
CA GLY A 150 -9.66 11.90 25.95
C GLY A 150 -9.97 13.15 25.12
N THR A 151 -9.20 13.41 24.04
CA THR A 151 -9.34 14.61 23.20
C THR A 151 -9.81 14.30 21.77
N GLY A 152 -10.32 13.10 21.54
CA GLY A 152 -10.88 12.70 20.24
C GLY A 152 -12.15 13.49 19.90
N THR A 153 -12.64 13.37 18.67
CA THR A 153 -13.92 13.96 18.26
C THR A 153 -14.92 12.93 17.78
N THR A 154 -14.46 11.72 17.46
CA THR A 154 -15.30 10.60 17.05
C THR A 154 -15.92 9.96 18.28
N VAL A 155 -17.21 9.65 18.21
CA VAL A 155 -17.96 8.98 19.27
C VAL A 155 -18.34 7.61 18.74
N ASP A 156 -17.62 6.60 19.23
CA ASP A 156 -17.84 5.20 18.94
C ASP A 156 -17.97 4.50 20.28
N GLY A 157 -19.20 4.19 20.67
CA GLY A 157 -19.47 3.46 21.90
C GLY A 157 -19.04 2.01 21.80
N ASP A 158 -18.42 1.51 22.87
CA ASP A 158 -17.99 0.13 22.98
C ASP A 158 -18.59 -0.50 24.24
N LEU A 159 -19.39 -1.55 24.06
CA LEU A 159 -20.07 -2.25 25.15
C LEU A 159 -19.76 -3.74 25.09
N ASP A 160 -19.01 -4.21 26.08
CA ASP A 160 -18.69 -5.61 26.29
C ASP A 160 -19.37 -6.08 27.58
N VAL A 161 -20.27 -7.06 27.42
CA VAL A 161 -20.96 -7.74 28.53
C VAL A 161 -20.73 -9.22 28.33
N THR A 162 -19.73 -9.77 29.00
CA THR A 162 -19.27 -11.14 28.74
C THR A 162 -19.13 -11.97 30.01
N GLY A 163 -19.45 -13.26 29.90
CA GLY A 163 -19.18 -14.23 30.97
C GLY A 163 -19.90 -13.98 32.32
N ASN A 164 -20.88 -13.08 32.40
CA ASN A 164 -21.64 -12.81 33.63
C ASN A 164 -22.71 -13.89 33.80
N LEU A 165 -22.32 -15.04 34.34
CA LEU A 165 -23.13 -16.26 34.32
C LEU A 165 -24.50 -16.14 35.01
N SER A 166 -24.66 -15.24 35.98
CA SER A 166 -25.93 -15.01 36.69
C SER A 166 -26.73 -13.82 36.15
N LEU A 167 -26.27 -13.16 35.08
CA LEU A 167 -26.96 -12.01 34.51
C LEU A 167 -28.26 -12.46 33.85
N GLU A 168 -29.40 -11.93 34.30
CA GLU A 168 -30.75 -12.28 33.80
C GLU A 168 -31.30 -11.22 32.85
N SER A 169 -30.89 -9.95 33.02
CA SER A 169 -31.38 -8.82 32.24
C SER A 169 -30.32 -7.78 31.90
N LEU A 170 -30.33 -7.29 30.66
CA LEU A 170 -29.49 -6.21 30.17
C LEU A 170 -30.35 -5.14 29.48
N THR A 171 -30.35 -3.93 30.02
CA THR A 171 -31.01 -2.78 29.41
C THR A 171 -29.96 -1.80 28.91
N VAL A 172 -30.06 -1.37 27.66
CA VAL A 172 -29.15 -0.42 27.02
C VAL A 172 -29.96 0.71 26.39
N SER A 173 -29.72 1.94 26.85
CA SER A 173 -30.32 3.17 26.30
C SER A 173 -29.29 4.08 25.61
N SER A 174 -28.01 3.70 25.61
CA SER A 174 -26.90 4.47 25.07
C SER A 174 -26.76 4.31 23.56
N ASN A 175 -27.16 5.32 22.79
CA ASN A 175 -27.06 5.35 21.33
C ASN A 175 -25.63 5.66 20.84
N ASN A 176 -25.31 5.39 19.56
CA ASN A 176 -23.95 5.48 18.96
C ASN A 176 -23.03 4.31 19.35
N LEU A 177 -23.57 3.09 19.40
CA LEU A 177 -22.80 1.87 19.67
C LEU A 177 -22.09 1.40 18.40
N GLU A 178 -20.78 1.48 18.38
CA GLU A 178 -19.96 0.92 17.29
C GLU A 178 -19.70 -0.56 17.52
N ASN A 179 -19.29 -0.91 18.75
CA ASN A 179 -19.00 -2.28 19.13
C ASN A 179 -20.00 -2.74 20.18
N LEU A 180 -20.49 -3.95 20.00
CA LEU A 180 -21.36 -4.61 20.97
C LEU A 180 -21.00 -6.09 21.07
N GLU A 181 -20.51 -6.50 22.22
CA GLU A 181 -20.31 -7.91 22.55
C GLU A 181 -21.19 -8.30 23.74
N VAL A 182 -22.16 -9.19 23.50
CA VAL A 182 -23.01 -9.80 24.54
C VAL A 182 -22.92 -11.30 24.39
N THR A 183 -21.93 -11.91 25.04
CA THR A 183 -21.61 -13.33 24.86
C THR A 183 -21.31 -14.05 26.18
N GLY A 184 -21.64 -15.33 26.25
CA GLY A 184 -21.32 -16.17 27.41
C GLY A 184 -22.11 -15.84 28.68
N ASN A 185 -23.13 -14.98 28.62
CA ASN A 185 -24.02 -14.67 29.74
C ASN A 185 -25.16 -15.71 29.77
N THR A 186 -24.85 -16.93 30.19
CA THR A 186 -25.73 -18.11 29.99
C THR A 186 -27.07 -18.07 30.73
N SER A 187 -27.34 -17.06 31.56
CA SER A 187 -28.65 -16.84 32.20
C SER A 187 -29.40 -15.63 31.63
N LEU A 188 -28.82 -14.92 30.65
CA LEU A 188 -29.36 -13.67 30.12
C LEU A 188 -30.55 -13.97 29.22
N ALA A 189 -31.74 -13.88 29.81
CA ALA A 189 -33.00 -14.22 29.16
C ALA A 189 -33.71 -13.00 28.56
N THR A 190 -33.35 -11.78 29.00
CA THR A 190 -34.00 -10.54 28.55
C THR A 190 -33.01 -9.43 28.21
N VAL A 191 -33.25 -8.76 27.09
CA VAL A 191 -32.53 -7.56 26.64
C VAL A 191 -33.51 -6.45 26.27
N ASP A 192 -33.14 -5.20 26.49
CA ASP A 192 -33.90 -4.03 26.05
C ASP A 192 -32.97 -2.98 25.43
N PHE A 193 -33.11 -2.77 24.12
CA PHE A 193 -32.36 -1.81 23.30
C PHE A 193 -33.25 -0.70 22.74
N THR A 194 -34.43 -0.47 23.33
CA THR A 194 -35.42 0.52 22.82
C THR A 194 -34.83 1.93 22.63
N GLY A 195 -33.76 2.29 23.36
CA GLY A 195 -33.06 3.57 23.23
C GLY A 195 -31.97 3.64 22.16
N VAL A 196 -31.62 2.53 21.51
CA VAL A 196 -30.46 2.41 20.61
C VAL A 196 -30.93 2.32 19.16
N THR A 197 -30.54 3.31 18.36
CA THR A 197 -31.04 3.47 16.97
C THR A 197 -29.95 3.74 15.94
N ALA A 198 -28.71 3.97 16.37
CA ALA A 198 -27.59 4.35 15.53
C ALA A 198 -26.30 3.64 15.97
N ILE A 199 -25.49 3.29 14.97
CA ILE A 199 -24.10 2.85 15.15
C ILE A 199 -23.18 4.03 15.49
N GLY A 200 -21.93 3.75 15.83
CA GLY A 200 -20.91 4.77 16.05
C GLY A 200 -20.64 5.62 14.82
N ALA A 201 -19.85 6.67 15.01
CA ALA A 201 -19.53 7.62 13.97
C ALA A 201 -18.55 7.06 12.92
N THR A 202 -17.77 6.02 13.25
CA THR A 202 -16.82 5.41 12.30
C THR A 202 -17.53 4.60 11.20
N GLY A 203 -18.63 3.90 11.50
CA GLY A 203 -19.38 3.16 10.47
C GLY A 203 -18.71 1.84 10.08
N THR A 204 -18.19 1.12 11.06
CA THR A 204 -17.49 -0.17 10.94
C THR A 204 -17.91 -1.10 12.07
N ALA A 205 -19.20 -1.06 12.42
CA ALA A 205 -19.71 -1.67 13.64
C ALA A 205 -19.42 -3.17 13.70
N VAL A 206 -19.05 -3.66 14.89
CA VAL A 206 -18.83 -5.09 15.15
C VAL A 206 -19.79 -5.55 16.24
N VAL A 207 -20.74 -6.42 15.86
CA VAL A 207 -21.82 -6.84 16.75
C VAL A 207 -21.86 -8.36 16.95
N ASN A 208 -21.69 -8.80 18.18
CA ASN A 208 -21.69 -10.20 18.58
C ASN A 208 -22.72 -10.43 19.69
N VAL A 209 -23.79 -11.17 19.38
CA VAL A 209 -24.82 -11.54 20.37
C VAL A 209 -25.19 -13.00 20.18
N TYR A 210 -24.65 -13.86 21.05
CA TYR A 210 -24.84 -15.31 21.05
C TYR A 210 -24.25 -15.94 22.32
N SER A 211 -24.59 -17.21 22.61
CA SER A 211 -24.21 -17.90 23.84
C SER A 211 -24.75 -17.24 25.12
N ASN A 212 -26.00 -16.77 25.06
CA ASN A 212 -26.77 -16.26 26.18
C ASN A 212 -27.93 -17.24 26.49
N ASP A 213 -29.09 -16.75 26.95
CA ASP A 213 -30.35 -17.52 27.09
C ASP A 213 -31.52 -16.86 26.34
N LEU A 214 -31.22 -16.20 25.21
CA LEU A 214 -32.22 -15.47 24.43
C LEU A 214 -33.05 -16.43 23.59
N THR A 215 -34.30 -16.64 24.02
CA THR A 215 -35.22 -17.60 23.41
C THR A 215 -36.30 -16.92 22.56
N ALA A 216 -36.53 -17.41 21.34
CA ALA A 216 -37.73 -17.14 20.57
C ALA A 216 -38.74 -18.28 20.76
N THR A 217 -39.94 -17.95 21.26
CA THR A 217 -41.03 -18.92 21.40
C THR A 217 -41.54 -19.39 20.05
N LYS A 218 -41.60 -18.48 19.07
CA LYS A 218 -41.98 -18.83 17.70
C LYS A 218 -41.33 -17.92 16.67
N LEU A 219 -40.74 -18.51 15.66
CA LEU A 219 -40.41 -17.86 14.41
C LEU A 219 -41.37 -18.36 13.33
N THR A 220 -41.81 -17.49 12.44
CA THR A 220 -42.63 -17.87 11.29
C THR A 220 -42.05 -17.26 10.03
N ASP A 221 -41.60 -18.13 9.15
CA ASP A 221 -41.20 -17.81 7.79
C ASP A 221 -42.46 -17.73 6.93
N LYS A 222 -42.73 -16.56 6.34
CA LYS A 222 -43.98 -16.28 5.65
C LYS A 222 -43.73 -16.22 4.15
N THR A 223 -44.76 -16.54 3.38
CA THR A 223 -44.72 -16.29 1.93
C THR A 223 -44.37 -14.83 1.60
N ASP A 224 -43.43 -14.67 0.68
CA ASP A 224 -42.98 -13.37 0.14
C ASP A 224 -43.87 -12.84 -0.99
N GLY A 225 -45.00 -13.50 -1.21
CA GLY A 225 -45.98 -13.15 -2.24
C GLY A 225 -46.03 -14.20 -3.34
N THR A 226 -45.77 -13.79 -4.59
CA THR A 226 -45.86 -14.70 -5.73
C THR A 226 -44.56 -15.44 -6.03
N THR A 227 -43.45 -14.97 -5.47
CA THR A 227 -42.12 -15.53 -5.67
C THR A 227 -41.39 -15.44 -4.36
N ASP A 228 -41.09 -16.62 -3.85
CA ASP A 228 -40.37 -16.91 -2.62
C ASP A 228 -38.93 -16.37 -2.70
N VAL A 229 -38.51 -15.64 -1.67
CA VAL A 229 -37.17 -15.09 -1.52
C VAL A 229 -36.42 -15.98 -0.55
N ALA A 230 -35.22 -16.43 -0.93
CA ALA A 230 -34.42 -17.28 -0.05
C ALA A 230 -34.16 -16.61 1.32
N ASP A 231 -34.15 -17.42 2.39
CA ASP A 231 -33.95 -16.98 3.77
C ASP A 231 -32.79 -15.99 3.92
N GLY A 232 -33.04 -14.96 4.73
CA GLY A 232 -32.08 -13.93 5.09
C GLY A 232 -31.69 -13.02 3.94
N LYS A 233 -32.37 -13.07 2.78
CA LYS A 233 -32.15 -12.14 1.67
C LYS A 233 -33.13 -10.98 1.72
N SER A 234 -32.77 -9.91 1.02
CA SER A 234 -33.63 -8.72 0.91
C SER A 234 -34.99 -9.09 0.32
N GLY A 235 -36.05 -8.91 1.11
CA GLY A 235 -37.42 -9.20 0.71
C GLY A 235 -38.05 -10.39 1.45
N ASP A 236 -37.23 -11.19 2.14
CA ASP A 236 -37.68 -12.27 3.02
C ASP A 236 -38.58 -11.71 4.15
N LEU A 237 -39.81 -12.23 4.21
CA LEU A 237 -40.84 -11.87 5.17
C LEU A 237 -41.01 -12.93 6.26
N GLY A 238 -41.10 -12.47 7.51
CA GLY A 238 -41.41 -13.37 8.61
C GLY A 238 -42.02 -12.66 9.80
N SER A 239 -41.98 -13.34 10.95
CA SER A 239 -42.29 -12.74 12.24
C SER A 239 -41.70 -13.51 13.39
N VAL A 240 -41.35 -12.77 14.43
CA VAL A 240 -40.90 -13.31 15.72
C VAL A 240 -42.00 -13.15 16.78
N THR A 241 -42.14 -14.18 17.63
CA THR A 241 -42.82 -14.10 18.92
C THR A 241 -41.82 -14.49 20.00
N SER A 242 -41.50 -13.56 20.89
CA SER A 242 -40.57 -13.76 21.99
C SER A 242 -40.88 -12.79 23.13
N THR A 243 -40.45 -13.14 24.35
CA THR A 243 -40.42 -12.26 25.52
C THR A 243 -39.00 -11.81 25.88
N SER A 244 -37.97 -12.24 25.14
CA SER A 244 -36.57 -11.90 25.44
C SER A 244 -36.22 -10.44 25.13
N GLY A 245 -37.09 -9.72 24.43
CA GLY A 245 -36.87 -8.32 24.09
C GLY A 245 -35.89 -8.07 22.94
N VAL A 246 -35.33 -9.10 22.29
CA VAL A 246 -34.46 -8.95 21.11
C VAL A 246 -35.11 -8.13 19.97
N SER A 247 -36.45 -8.12 19.85
CA SER A 247 -37.17 -7.23 18.92
C SER A 247 -36.87 -5.74 19.11
N THR A 248 -36.46 -5.32 20.31
CA THR A 248 -36.06 -3.93 20.59
C THR A 248 -34.74 -3.55 19.92
N MET A 249 -33.92 -4.52 19.48
CA MET A 249 -32.67 -4.28 18.76
C MET A 249 -32.88 -3.95 17.28
N LYS A 250 -34.11 -4.01 16.77
CA LYS A 250 -34.41 -3.92 15.32
C LYS A 250 -33.80 -2.68 14.66
N ASP A 251 -33.97 -1.52 15.26
CA ASP A 251 -33.50 -0.25 14.68
C ASP A 251 -31.96 -0.22 14.62
N TYR A 252 -31.29 -0.64 15.70
CA TYR A 252 -29.84 -0.76 15.76
C TYR A 252 -29.28 -1.76 14.73
N LEU A 253 -29.82 -2.98 14.67
CA LEU A 253 -29.37 -4.01 13.73
C LEU A 253 -29.68 -3.64 12.27
N THR A 254 -30.71 -2.83 12.03
CA THR A 254 -30.98 -2.27 10.70
C THR A 254 -29.89 -1.29 10.28
N ALA A 255 -29.41 -0.44 11.20
CA ALA A 255 -28.28 0.45 10.93
C ALA A 255 -26.99 -0.33 10.65
N VAL A 256 -26.69 -1.36 11.45
CA VAL A 256 -25.54 -2.27 11.24
C VAL A 256 -25.62 -2.97 9.88
N ALA A 257 -26.78 -3.50 9.51
CA ALA A 257 -26.96 -4.21 8.23
C ALA A 257 -26.93 -3.29 6.99
N ALA A 258 -27.17 -2.00 7.17
CA ALA A 258 -27.12 -1.02 6.09
C ALA A 258 -25.68 -0.58 5.77
N ASP A 259 -24.76 -0.78 6.70
CA ASP A 259 -23.36 -0.40 6.55
C ASP A 259 -22.54 -1.56 5.98
N ALA A 260 -21.89 -1.31 4.84
CA ALA A 260 -21.16 -2.34 4.10
C ALA A 260 -19.84 -2.74 4.77
N ASP A 261 -19.31 -1.89 5.66
CA ASP A 261 -18.04 -2.11 6.35
C ASP A 261 -18.25 -2.74 7.75
N SER A 262 -19.51 -2.95 8.15
CA SER A 262 -19.87 -3.59 9.43
C SER A 262 -19.80 -5.12 9.39
N ALA A 263 -19.55 -5.72 10.55
CA ALA A 263 -19.56 -7.16 10.77
C ALA A 263 -20.55 -7.50 11.89
N ALA A 264 -21.25 -8.64 11.74
CA ALA A 264 -22.26 -9.02 12.71
C ALA A 264 -22.41 -10.55 12.80
N ALA A 265 -22.61 -11.03 14.02
CA ALA A 265 -22.97 -12.39 14.37
C ALA A 265 -24.03 -12.34 15.48
N VAL A 266 -25.31 -12.27 15.10
CA VAL A 266 -26.44 -12.12 16.00
C VAL A 266 -27.39 -13.31 15.86
N TYR A 267 -27.61 -14.01 16.96
CA TYR A 267 -28.34 -15.27 16.99
C TYR A 267 -29.31 -15.35 18.17
N TRP A 268 -30.40 -16.08 17.99
CA TRP A 268 -31.15 -16.68 19.08
C TRP A 268 -30.35 -17.82 19.69
N ASP A 269 -30.35 -17.94 21.01
CA ASP A 269 -29.75 -19.11 21.68
C ASP A 269 -30.65 -20.34 21.55
N LYS A 270 -31.96 -20.10 21.57
CA LYS A 270 -32.99 -21.13 21.35
C LYS A 270 -34.17 -20.60 20.53
N VAL A 271 -34.65 -21.42 19.60
CA VAL A 271 -35.93 -21.24 18.92
C VAL A 271 -36.83 -22.43 19.26
N GLU A 272 -37.90 -22.21 20.00
CA GLU A 272 -38.79 -23.29 20.45
C GLU A 272 -39.61 -23.88 19.30
N SER A 273 -40.08 -23.03 18.37
CA SER A 273 -40.83 -23.41 17.18
C SER A 273 -40.43 -22.52 16.00
N PHE A 274 -39.94 -23.13 14.93
CA PHE A 274 -39.73 -22.50 13.63
C PHE A 274 -40.77 -23.07 12.65
N LEU A 275 -41.72 -22.22 12.26
CA LEU A 275 -42.78 -22.57 11.32
C LEU A 275 -42.46 -21.97 9.95
N ASP A 276 -42.19 -22.81 8.98
CA ASP A 276 -42.05 -22.45 7.57
C ASP A 276 -43.41 -22.57 6.87
N THR A 277 -43.92 -21.46 6.33
CA THR A 277 -45.17 -21.39 5.57
C THR A 277 -44.98 -20.99 4.11
N GLU A 278 -43.73 -20.95 3.63
CA GLU A 278 -43.40 -20.58 2.25
C GLU A 278 -43.74 -21.72 1.26
N GLY A 279 -43.63 -22.97 1.72
CA GLY A 279 -43.96 -24.15 0.93
C GLY A 279 -45.45 -24.38 0.66
N THR A 280 -45.76 -25.38 -0.19
CA THR A 280 -47.15 -25.85 -0.42
C THR A 280 -47.82 -26.48 0.80
N THR A 281 -47.03 -26.76 1.84
CA THR A 281 -47.49 -27.32 3.11
C THR A 281 -46.59 -26.79 4.20
N ASP A 282 -47.19 -26.27 5.25
CA ASP A 282 -46.48 -25.77 6.42
C ASP A 282 -45.58 -26.85 7.02
N SER A 283 -44.36 -26.47 7.38
CA SER A 283 -43.38 -27.33 8.04
C SER A 283 -42.96 -26.71 9.36
N GLU A 284 -42.94 -27.48 10.44
CA GLU A 284 -42.54 -26.99 11.76
C GLU A 284 -41.35 -27.79 12.28
N THR A 285 -40.31 -27.09 12.74
CA THR A 285 -39.17 -27.66 13.46
C THR A 285 -39.12 -27.05 14.85
N THR A 286 -38.97 -27.88 15.87
CA THR A 286 -38.99 -27.45 17.27
C THR A 286 -37.63 -27.60 17.94
N ASP A 287 -37.40 -26.84 19.01
CA ASP A 287 -36.21 -26.92 19.87
C ASP A 287 -34.89 -26.83 19.10
N ILE A 288 -34.73 -25.76 18.31
CA ILE A 288 -33.49 -25.46 17.59
C ILE A 288 -32.59 -24.66 18.53
N SER A 289 -31.34 -25.07 18.67
CA SER A 289 -30.34 -24.39 19.51
C SER A 289 -29.26 -23.76 18.66
N TYR A 290 -28.71 -22.64 19.13
CA TYR A 290 -27.53 -22.01 18.56
C TYR A 290 -26.39 -23.03 18.42
N SER A 291 -25.72 -23.01 17.26
CA SER A 291 -24.70 -23.99 16.90
C SER A 291 -23.30 -23.36 16.75
N SER A 292 -23.19 -22.21 16.07
CA SER A 292 -21.95 -21.48 15.87
C SER A 292 -22.20 -20.07 15.33
N ALA A 293 -21.21 -19.18 15.48
CA ALA A 293 -21.29 -17.79 15.01
C ALA A 293 -21.23 -17.65 13.48
N THR A 294 -21.13 -18.76 12.74
CA THR A 294 -21.07 -18.80 11.27
C THR A 294 -22.24 -19.54 10.64
N ALA A 295 -23.16 -20.08 11.44
CA ALA A 295 -24.29 -20.84 10.94
C ALA A 295 -25.32 -19.93 10.26
N GLN A 296 -25.94 -20.41 9.19
CA GLN A 296 -27.11 -19.78 8.57
C GLN A 296 -28.26 -20.76 8.72
N ASP A 297 -28.94 -20.68 9.86
CA ASP A 297 -30.05 -21.56 10.24
C ASP A 297 -31.19 -20.75 10.89
N ALA A 298 -32.21 -21.41 11.44
CA ALA A 298 -33.36 -20.74 12.06
C ALA A 298 -32.99 -19.82 13.23
N THR A 299 -31.83 -19.99 13.86
CA THR A 299 -31.37 -19.15 14.97
C THR A 299 -30.76 -17.84 14.50
N THR A 300 -30.31 -17.75 13.25
CA THR A 300 -29.63 -16.57 12.71
C THR A 300 -30.58 -15.38 12.58
N ILE A 301 -30.21 -14.25 13.19
CA ILE A 301 -30.89 -12.96 13.04
C ILE A 301 -30.14 -12.08 12.03
N LEU A 302 -28.82 -11.96 12.20
CA LEU A 302 -27.96 -11.17 11.32
C LEU A 302 -26.56 -11.81 11.27
N LEU A 303 -26.07 -12.09 10.06
CA LEU A 303 -24.71 -12.53 9.81
C LEU A 303 -24.11 -11.74 8.65
N LEU A 304 -23.08 -10.95 8.96
CA LEU A 304 -22.35 -10.13 8.00
C LEU A 304 -20.85 -10.46 8.07
N THR A 305 -20.25 -10.75 6.93
CA THR A 305 -18.80 -10.99 6.83
C THR A 305 -18.29 -10.44 5.50
N ALA A 306 -17.22 -9.65 5.53
CA ALA A 306 -16.59 -9.10 4.34
C ALA A 306 -15.94 -10.20 3.47
N ALA A 307 -15.79 -9.93 2.18
CA ALA A 307 -15.00 -10.76 1.27
C ALA A 307 -13.49 -10.59 1.55
N SER A 308 -12.66 -11.52 1.03
CA SER A 308 -11.20 -11.46 1.23
C SER A 308 -10.50 -10.30 0.54
N GLY A 309 -11.14 -9.64 -0.44
CA GLY A 309 -10.61 -8.46 -1.13
C GLY A 309 -9.41 -8.73 -2.04
N ASP A 310 -9.14 -10.00 -2.36
CA ASP A 310 -8.03 -10.47 -3.20
C ASP A 310 -8.45 -10.74 -4.65
N GLY A 311 -9.70 -10.42 -5.01
CA GLY A 311 -10.21 -10.49 -6.37
C GLY A 311 -9.51 -9.50 -7.31
N THR A 312 -9.36 -9.90 -8.57
CA THR A 312 -8.80 -9.05 -9.63
C THR A 312 -9.84 -8.80 -10.71
N PRO A 313 -10.01 -7.54 -11.19
CA PRO A 313 -10.96 -7.22 -12.23
C PRO A 313 -10.57 -7.83 -13.58
N ALA A 314 -11.55 -7.96 -14.47
CA ALA A 314 -11.32 -8.42 -15.84
C ALA A 314 -10.47 -7.40 -16.64
N GLY A 315 -9.53 -7.89 -17.45
CA GLY A 315 -8.75 -7.08 -18.38
C GLY A 315 -9.39 -7.01 -19.77
N SER A 316 -9.34 -5.84 -20.41
CA SER A 316 -9.78 -5.65 -21.80
C SER A 316 -8.75 -6.18 -22.81
N ALA A 317 -9.17 -6.62 -23.99
CA ALA A 317 -8.23 -7.01 -25.04
C ALA A 317 -7.30 -5.85 -25.46
N ILE A 318 -6.03 -6.17 -25.77
CA ILE A 318 -5.00 -5.22 -26.19
C ILE A 318 -4.55 -5.59 -27.60
N ALA A 319 -4.60 -4.62 -28.52
CA ALA A 319 -4.15 -4.80 -29.90
C ALA A 319 -2.62 -4.81 -30.00
N ALA A 320 -2.08 -5.56 -30.96
CA ALA A 320 -0.64 -5.57 -31.21
C ALA A 320 -0.13 -4.25 -31.79
N LYS A 321 1.10 -3.90 -31.39
CA LYS A 321 1.94 -2.89 -32.05
C LYS A 321 3.24 -3.56 -32.46
N ARG A 322 3.59 -3.48 -33.74
CA ARG A 322 4.87 -3.98 -34.27
C ARG A 322 5.82 -2.82 -34.49
N ALA A 323 7.11 -3.07 -34.32
CA ALA A 323 8.15 -2.07 -34.45
C ALA A 323 9.30 -2.64 -35.27
N PHE A 324 9.80 -1.86 -36.23
CA PHE A 324 10.80 -2.29 -37.20
C PHE A 324 11.89 -1.23 -37.33
N ILE A 325 13.14 -1.65 -37.40
CA ILE A 325 14.28 -0.79 -37.64
C ILE A 325 14.63 -0.83 -39.12
N ILE A 326 14.66 0.35 -39.74
CA ILE A 326 15.14 0.55 -41.11
C ILE A 326 16.57 1.07 -41.01
N ASP A 327 17.52 0.22 -41.41
CA ASP A 327 18.95 0.54 -41.44
C ASP A 327 19.24 1.55 -42.55
N LEU A 328 19.72 2.75 -42.19
CA LEU A 328 19.98 3.81 -43.16
C LEU A 328 21.31 3.63 -43.91
N SER A 329 22.18 2.72 -43.45
CA SER A 329 23.44 2.40 -44.12
C SER A 329 23.23 1.64 -45.44
N ASP A 330 22.05 1.02 -45.61
CA ASP A 330 21.60 0.31 -46.80
C ASP A 330 20.96 1.22 -47.87
N ALA A 331 21.46 2.45 -47.96
CA ALA A 331 20.94 3.47 -48.87
C ALA A 331 20.82 2.96 -50.32
N ALA A 332 19.75 3.38 -51.00
CA ALA A 332 19.34 2.95 -52.34
C ALA A 332 18.74 1.54 -52.47
N ALA A 333 18.72 0.72 -51.40
CA ALA A 333 17.86 -0.45 -51.38
C ALA A 333 16.37 -0.04 -51.31
N THR A 334 15.48 -0.93 -51.76
CA THR A 334 14.03 -0.69 -51.70
C THR A 334 13.35 -1.61 -50.71
N ILE A 335 12.38 -1.10 -49.97
CA ILE A 335 11.56 -1.82 -48.99
C ILE A 335 10.07 -1.68 -49.32
N GLY A 336 9.37 -2.79 -49.44
CA GLY A 336 7.91 -2.90 -49.46
C GLY A 336 7.43 -3.44 -48.12
N LEU A 337 6.27 -2.98 -47.64
CA LEU A 337 5.59 -3.60 -46.50
C LEU A 337 4.25 -4.13 -46.99
N GLU A 338 4.05 -5.43 -46.91
CA GLU A 338 2.90 -6.12 -47.46
C GLU A 338 1.98 -6.63 -46.34
N SER A 339 0.67 -6.56 -46.56
CA SER A 339 -0.34 -7.27 -45.77
C SER A 339 -0.73 -8.56 -46.49
N GLY A 340 0.16 -9.54 -46.51
CA GLY A 340 0.00 -10.85 -47.16
C GLY A 340 -0.03 -10.86 -48.70
N VAL A 341 -0.82 -9.98 -49.33
CA VAL A 341 -0.95 -9.88 -50.80
C VAL A 341 -0.97 -8.43 -51.33
N ASN A 342 -1.06 -7.42 -50.45
CA ASN A 342 -1.14 -6.01 -50.84
C ASN A 342 0.04 -5.22 -50.28
N ASP A 343 0.74 -4.49 -51.15
CA ASP A 343 1.71 -3.47 -50.74
C ASP A 343 1.02 -2.29 -50.06
N LEU A 344 1.58 -1.85 -48.92
CA LEU A 344 1.02 -0.78 -48.08
C LEU A 344 1.69 0.58 -48.27
N PHE A 345 2.93 0.63 -48.78
CA PHE A 345 3.54 1.90 -49.19
C PHE A 345 2.97 2.40 -50.53
N ALA A 346 3.02 3.70 -50.74
CA ALA A 346 2.40 4.48 -51.81
C ALA A 346 3.30 5.66 -52.23
N THR A 347 3.25 6.05 -53.50
CA THR A 347 4.06 7.18 -53.99
C THR A 347 3.35 8.51 -53.90
N GLY A 348 4.03 9.52 -53.34
CA GLY A 348 3.67 10.92 -53.52
C GLY A 348 2.33 11.29 -52.90
N THR A 349 1.34 11.65 -53.71
CA THR A 349 0.00 12.08 -53.26
C THR A 349 -1.11 11.06 -53.57
N ASP A 350 -0.79 9.92 -54.19
CA ASP A 350 -1.78 8.91 -54.59
C ASP A 350 -1.69 7.66 -53.69
N ALA A 351 -2.70 7.46 -52.84
CA ALA A 351 -2.78 6.33 -51.92
C ALA A 351 -3.30 5.03 -52.58
N THR A 352 -3.68 5.06 -53.87
CA THR A 352 -4.39 3.94 -54.51
C THR A 352 -3.48 2.85 -55.06
N THR A 353 -2.21 3.17 -55.36
CA THR A 353 -1.24 2.22 -55.94
C THR A 353 -0.15 1.86 -54.93
N GLY A 354 0.12 0.56 -54.79
CA GLY A 354 1.18 0.04 -53.94
C GLY A 354 2.56 0.15 -54.59
N VAL A 355 3.58 0.51 -53.82
CA VAL A 355 4.98 0.61 -54.27
C VAL A 355 5.95 0.20 -53.17
N SER A 356 7.25 0.19 -53.49
CA SER A 356 8.35 0.13 -52.51
C SER A 356 8.94 1.52 -52.24
N GLU A 357 9.33 1.76 -51.00
CA GLU A 357 10.11 2.93 -50.57
C GLU A 357 11.60 2.71 -50.84
N THR A 358 12.35 3.76 -51.15
CA THR A 358 13.82 3.69 -51.28
C THR A 358 14.47 4.18 -50.00
N ILE A 359 15.36 3.38 -49.40
CA ILE A 359 16.10 3.76 -48.20
C ILE A 359 17.00 4.96 -48.51
N ASN A 360 16.89 5.99 -47.68
CA ASN A 360 17.68 7.21 -47.79
C ASN A 360 18.62 7.33 -46.58
N SER A 361 19.92 7.52 -46.83
CA SER A 361 20.90 7.71 -45.75
C SER A 361 20.65 8.98 -44.92
N ASN A 362 19.87 9.93 -45.42
CA ASN A 362 19.42 11.09 -44.66
C ASN A 362 18.12 10.77 -43.92
N SER A 363 18.19 10.70 -42.60
CA SER A 363 17.06 10.35 -41.74
C SER A 363 15.85 11.27 -41.93
N SER A 364 16.04 12.58 -42.09
CA SER A 364 14.93 13.52 -42.33
C SER A 364 14.20 13.23 -43.64
N PHE A 365 14.91 12.86 -44.70
CA PHE A 365 14.28 12.45 -45.96
C PHE A 365 13.61 11.08 -45.84
N MET A 366 14.21 10.12 -45.12
CA MET A 366 13.58 8.82 -44.90
C MET A 366 12.27 8.94 -44.12
N LEU A 367 12.28 9.70 -43.01
CA LEU A 367 11.09 9.95 -42.20
C LEU A 367 9.98 10.63 -43.01
N ALA A 368 10.33 11.65 -43.79
CA ALA A 368 9.37 12.33 -44.65
C ALA A 368 8.79 11.42 -45.73
N SER A 369 9.56 10.45 -46.24
CA SER A 369 9.07 9.45 -47.20
C SER A 369 8.10 8.49 -46.53
N LEU A 370 8.47 7.89 -45.40
CA LEU A 370 7.64 6.92 -44.67
C LEU A 370 6.31 7.53 -44.21
N GLN A 371 6.31 8.77 -43.76
CA GLN A 371 5.12 9.49 -43.27
C GLN A 371 4.49 10.42 -44.30
N ASN A 372 4.76 10.21 -45.60
CA ASN A 372 4.06 10.99 -46.63
C ASN A 372 2.54 10.74 -46.54
N ALA A 373 1.74 11.72 -47.01
CA ALA A 373 0.29 11.66 -46.87
C ALA A 373 -0.36 10.45 -47.57
N ALA A 374 0.22 9.98 -48.68
CA ALA A 374 -0.27 8.80 -49.39
C ALA A 374 -0.02 7.51 -48.61
N ASN A 375 1.15 7.37 -47.97
CA ASN A 375 1.47 6.25 -47.08
C ASN A 375 0.50 6.21 -45.91
N VAL A 376 0.37 7.31 -45.16
CA VAL A 376 -0.55 7.37 -44.01
C VAL A 376 -1.98 7.01 -44.41
N ALA A 377 -2.48 7.57 -45.52
CA ALA A 377 -3.83 7.28 -46.01
C ALA A 377 -4.00 5.82 -46.47
N ARG A 378 -2.97 5.24 -47.11
CA ARG A 378 -3.02 3.85 -47.58
C ARG A 378 -2.99 2.86 -46.42
N PHE A 379 -2.08 3.02 -45.46
CA PHE A 379 -2.05 2.19 -44.25
C PHE A 379 -3.39 2.26 -43.49
N ALA A 380 -3.95 3.46 -43.32
CA ALA A 380 -5.25 3.64 -42.69
C ALA A 380 -6.40 2.93 -43.45
N ALA A 381 -6.36 2.91 -44.79
CA ALA A 381 -7.34 2.19 -45.60
C ALA A 381 -7.30 0.66 -45.40
N TYR A 382 -6.15 0.12 -44.97
CA TYR A 382 -5.98 -1.28 -44.58
C TYR A 382 -6.08 -1.49 -43.05
N GLY A 383 -6.47 -0.47 -42.29
CA GLY A 383 -6.71 -0.57 -40.85
C GLY A 383 -5.43 -0.58 -40.00
N VAL A 384 -4.35 0.03 -40.48
CA VAL A 384 -3.07 0.16 -39.76
C VAL A 384 -2.69 1.62 -39.64
N ASP A 385 -2.29 2.05 -38.45
CA ASP A 385 -1.68 3.34 -38.20
C ASP A 385 -0.15 3.19 -38.14
N ILE A 386 0.57 4.04 -38.86
CA ILE A 386 2.04 4.05 -38.87
C ILE A 386 2.64 5.31 -38.26
N THR A 387 3.74 5.14 -37.54
CA THR A 387 4.60 6.26 -37.10
C THR A 387 6.06 5.92 -37.32
N SER A 388 6.89 6.92 -37.62
CA SER A 388 8.33 6.74 -37.76
C SER A 388 9.12 7.79 -37.00
N SER A 389 10.27 7.42 -36.45
CA SER A 389 11.15 8.31 -35.69
C SER A 389 12.64 7.93 -35.87
N PHE A 390 13.53 8.91 -35.79
CA PHE A 390 14.98 8.70 -35.87
C PHE A 390 15.56 8.45 -34.46
N VAL A 391 15.35 7.24 -33.96
CA VAL A 391 15.71 6.84 -32.59
C VAL A 391 16.42 5.48 -32.52
N ALA A 392 16.48 4.74 -33.62
CA ALA A 392 16.89 3.35 -33.59
C ALA A 392 18.41 3.15 -33.59
N ASN A 393 18.84 1.98 -33.08
CA ASN A 393 20.23 1.53 -32.97
C ASN A 393 21.15 2.56 -32.30
N SER A 394 20.69 3.13 -31.19
CA SER A 394 21.41 4.20 -30.51
C SER A 394 22.67 3.72 -29.79
N SER A 395 23.79 4.44 -29.99
CA SER A 395 25.07 4.15 -29.33
C SER A 395 25.84 5.42 -28.97
N ALA A 396 26.82 5.32 -28.08
CA ALA A 396 27.76 6.39 -27.75
C ALA A 396 29.19 5.82 -27.65
N VAL A 397 30.18 6.69 -27.81
CA VAL A 397 31.60 6.33 -27.69
C VAL A 397 32.25 7.25 -26.67
N VAL A 398 32.99 6.68 -25.72
CA VAL A 398 33.76 7.41 -24.73
C VAL A 398 35.25 7.15 -24.98
N SER A 399 35.97 8.16 -25.42
CA SER A 399 37.41 8.09 -25.69
C SER A 399 38.19 8.66 -24.51
N LEU A 400 38.90 7.81 -23.77
CA LEU A 400 39.84 8.26 -22.75
C LEU A 400 41.03 8.97 -23.41
N ILE A 401 41.65 9.90 -22.68
CA ILE A 401 42.82 10.65 -23.13
C ILE A 401 43.79 10.78 -21.95
N THR A 402 45.08 10.50 -22.17
CA THR A 402 46.13 10.74 -21.17
C THR A 402 47.10 11.83 -21.63
N HIS A 403 47.46 12.76 -20.76
CA HIS A 403 48.44 13.81 -21.04
C HIS A 403 49.80 13.47 -20.43
N MET A 404 50.88 13.43 -21.21
CA MET A 404 52.24 13.06 -20.75
C MET A 404 52.88 14.14 -19.84
N THR A 405 53.85 13.75 -19.00
CA THR A 405 54.65 14.69 -18.19
C THR A 405 55.47 15.64 -19.07
N GLY A 406 55.50 16.94 -18.71
CA GLY A 406 56.39 17.92 -19.35
C GLY A 406 56.02 18.34 -20.78
N SER A 407 54.83 17.99 -21.27
CA SER A 407 54.37 18.37 -22.60
C SER A 407 53.51 19.64 -22.56
N ALA A 408 53.93 20.69 -23.26
CA ALA A 408 53.17 21.94 -23.42
C ALA A 408 52.16 21.79 -24.58
N SER A 409 51.22 20.86 -24.45
CA SER A 409 50.13 20.66 -25.41
C SER A 409 48.87 21.39 -24.94
N THR A 410 48.14 22.00 -25.88
CA THR A 410 46.75 22.44 -25.64
C THR A 410 45.92 21.24 -25.20
N ILE A 411 45.33 21.29 -24.01
CA ILE A 411 44.37 20.26 -23.58
C ILE A 411 43.03 20.48 -24.28
N SER A 412 42.52 19.44 -24.93
CA SER A 412 41.12 19.33 -25.38
C SER A 412 40.48 18.07 -24.75
N GLY A 413 39.19 18.15 -24.42
CA GLY A 413 38.38 17.12 -23.74
C GLY A 413 37.46 17.72 -22.67
N GLU A 414 36.48 16.93 -22.22
CA GLU A 414 35.35 17.41 -21.42
C GLU A 414 35.66 17.65 -19.94
N ARG A 415 36.75 17.11 -19.40
CA ARG A 415 37.04 17.30 -17.97
C ARG A 415 37.38 18.75 -17.60
N TYR A 416 37.95 19.53 -18.53
CA TYR A 416 38.67 20.78 -18.23
C TYR A 416 38.00 22.07 -18.73
N VAL A 417 36.65 22.13 -18.72
CA VAL A 417 35.87 23.27 -19.22
C VAL A 417 35.54 24.36 -18.18
N SER A 418 35.65 24.11 -16.86
CA SER A 418 35.28 25.11 -15.84
C SER A 418 36.20 25.11 -14.60
N GLY A 419 37.00 26.17 -14.44
CA GLY A 419 37.41 26.73 -13.14
C GLY A 419 38.20 25.89 -12.11
N GLU A 420 38.46 24.60 -12.34
CA GLU A 420 39.32 23.80 -11.46
C GLU A 420 40.75 24.36 -11.45
N GLY A 421 41.31 24.64 -10.27
CA GLY A 421 42.65 25.20 -10.04
C GLY A 421 43.84 24.32 -10.48
N ALA A 422 43.58 23.33 -11.33
CA ALA A 422 44.52 22.37 -11.91
C ALA A 422 44.89 22.67 -13.38
N ILE A 423 44.43 23.80 -13.93
CA ILE A 423 44.76 24.27 -15.28
C ILE A 423 45.67 25.49 -15.17
N THR A 424 46.85 25.44 -15.80
CA THR A 424 47.65 26.66 -16.01
C THR A 424 47.26 27.23 -17.38
N THR A 425 46.71 28.45 -17.41
CA THR A 425 46.53 29.19 -18.65
C THR A 425 47.90 29.69 -19.13
N ASN A 426 48.36 29.21 -20.28
CA ASN A 426 49.61 29.67 -20.89
C ASN A 426 49.46 31.11 -21.37
N VAL A 427 50.58 31.85 -21.38
CA VAL A 427 50.63 33.17 -22.02
C VAL A 427 50.33 33.00 -23.51
N GLY A 428 49.17 33.49 -23.96
CA GLY A 428 48.65 33.29 -25.33
C GLY A 428 47.33 32.51 -25.45
N GLY A 429 46.72 32.07 -24.34
CA GLY A 429 45.35 31.53 -24.32
C GLY A 429 45.23 30.00 -24.38
N GLY A 430 46.34 29.27 -24.52
CA GLY A 430 46.36 27.80 -24.40
C GLY A 430 46.23 27.31 -22.95
N LYS A 431 45.83 26.05 -22.74
CA LYS A 431 45.67 25.42 -21.41
C LYS A 431 46.65 24.23 -21.26
N THR A 432 47.34 24.11 -20.13
CA THR A 432 48.27 22.99 -19.81
C THR A 432 47.83 22.24 -18.55
N ALA A 433 47.96 20.91 -18.54
CA ALA A 433 47.67 20.07 -17.37
C ALA A 433 48.65 20.38 -16.24
N VAL A 434 48.20 20.40 -14.98
CA VAL A 434 49.13 20.50 -13.84
C VAL A 434 50.00 19.25 -13.76
N THR A 435 51.23 19.38 -14.27
CA THR A 435 52.29 18.38 -14.16
C THR A 435 53.24 18.80 -13.05
N THR A 436 53.29 18.07 -11.94
CA THR A 436 54.39 18.18 -10.97
C THR A 436 55.23 16.91 -11.04
N ALA A 437 56.55 17.01 -10.85
CA ALA A 437 57.46 15.87 -10.96
C ALA A 437 57.26 14.79 -9.88
N THR A 438 56.60 15.14 -8.76
CA THR A 438 56.42 14.27 -7.58
C THR A 438 54.97 13.84 -7.35
N ASN A 439 54.02 14.40 -8.10
CA ASN A 439 52.60 14.11 -8.00
C ASN A 439 51.97 14.19 -9.41
N TYR A 440 51.98 13.07 -10.12
CA TYR A 440 51.51 12.93 -11.49
C TYR A 440 51.10 11.49 -11.79
N GLY A 441 50.05 11.32 -12.59
CA GLY A 441 49.60 10.01 -13.06
C GLY A 441 48.26 9.60 -12.46
N VAL A 442 47.78 8.43 -12.90
CA VAL A 442 46.60 7.77 -12.34
C VAL A 442 47.06 6.64 -11.42
N GLY A 443 46.73 6.73 -10.15
CA GLY A 443 46.95 5.70 -9.14
C GLY A 443 46.02 4.51 -9.35
N LEU A 444 46.42 3.35 -8.83
CA LEU A 444 45.57 2.16 -8.81
C LEU A 444 44.34 2.33 -7.90
N ASP A 445 44.37 3.32 -7.00
CA ASP A 445 43.33 3.66 -6.05
C ASP A 445 42.47 4.88 -6.45
N ASP A 446 42.76 5.52 -7.59
CA ASP A 446 41.91 6.58 -8.14
C ASP A 446 40.53 6.01 -8.51
N LEU A 447 39.47 6.77 -8.23
CA LEU A 447 38.09 6.32 -8.37
C LEU A 447 37.43 6.93 -9.61
N PHE A 448 37.09 6.09 -10.58
CA PHE A 448 36.35 6.45 -11.78
C PHE A 448 34.87 6.15 -11.59
N THR A 449 34.01 7.13 -11.81
CA THR A 449 32.55 6.92 -11.82
C THR A 449 32.04 7.08 -13.24
N PHE A 450 31.41 6.03 -13.76
CA PHE A 450 30.85 5.97 -15.10
C PHE A 450 29.33 5.75 -15.04
N SER A 451 28.57 6.51 -15.81
CA SER A 451 27.11 6.37 -15.88
C SER A 451 26.59 6.27 -17.31
N VAL A 452 25.49 5.52 -17.46
CA VAL A 452 24.68 5.43 -18.69
C VAL A 452 23.22 5.49 -18.28
N GLY A 453 22.48 6.51 -18.73
CA GLY A 453 21.15 6.83 -18.21
C GLY A 453 21.15 6.98 -16.69
N GLY A 454 20.24 6.28 -16.02
CA GLY A 454 20.19 6.21 -14.55
C GLY A 454 21.19 5.26 -13.88
N ASN A 455 21.93 4.45 -14.66
CA ASN A 455 22.83 3.44 -14.14
C ASN A 455 24.23 3.99 -13.93
N SER A 456 24.88 3.61 -12.81
CA SER A 456 26.21 4.11 -12.45
C SER A 456 27.06 3.06 -11.74
N VAL A 457 28.37 3.09 -12.01
CA VAL A 457 29.41 2.29 -11.35
C VAL A 457 30.59 3.17 -10.96
N THR A 458 31.16 2.91 -9.79
CA THR A 458 32.41 3.55 -9.33
C THR A 458 33.47 2.49 -9.12
N VAL A 459 34.65 2.67 -9.72
CA VAL A 459 35.72 1.66 -9.78
C VAL A 459 37.08 2.27 -9.57
N SER A 460 38.02 1.48 -9.05
CA SER A 460 39.45 1.81 -9.12
C SER A 460 40.20 0.75 -9.96
N PRO A 461 41.23 1.14 -10.73
CA PRO A 461 41.98 0.20 -11.57
C PRO A 461 42.69 -0.93 -10.80
N GLY A 462 43.02 -0.75 -9.52
CA GLY A 462 43.56 -1.78 -8.63
C GLY A 462 42.54 -2.39 -7.67
N GLY A 463 41.26 -2.01 -7.79
CA GLY A 463 40.17 -2.57 -7.00
C GLY A 463 39.66 -3.91 -7.54
N ALA A 464 38.59 -4.41 -6.93
CA ALA A 464 37.99 -5.72 -7.25
C ALA A 464 37.65 -5.92 -8.74
N TYR A 465 37.32 -4.84 -9.47
CA TYR A 465 36.92 -4.89 -10.87
C TYR A 465 38.06 -4.63 -11.87
N GLY A 466 39.17 -4.08 -11.39
CA GLY A 466 40.36 -3.83 -12.22
C GLY A 466 41.21 -5.08 -12.43
N GLY A 467 41.14 -6.06 -11.53
CA GLY A 467 41.96 -7.28 -11.53
C GLY A 467 43.29 -7.09 -10.78
N SER A 468 44.25 -8.03 -10.93
CA SER A 468 45.60 -7.91 -10.36
C SER A 468 46.50 -6.96 -11.16
N GLN A 469 46.01 -5.76 -11.44
CA GLN A 469 46.74 -4.77 -12.22
C GLN A 469 47.87 -4.18 -11.38
N THR A 470 49.07 -4.14 -11.97
CA THR A 470 50.26 -3.54 -11.32
C THR A 470 50.62 -2.18 -11.89
N VAL A 471 49.96 -1.74 -12.97
CA VAL A 471 50.15 -0.45 -13.65
C VAL A 471 48.83 0.08 -14.18
N THR A 472 48.68 1.40 -14.24
CA THR A 472 47.48 2.05 -14.78
C THR A 472 47.65 2.38 -16.27
N THR A 473 46.84 1.75 -17.12
CA THR A 473 46.73 2.04 -18.56
C THR A 473 45.30 2.43 -18.90
N MET A 474 45.08 3.10 -20.04
CA MET A 474 43.73 3.44 -20.51
C MET A 474 42.86 2.19 -20.71
N THR A 475 43.46 1.12 -21.26
CA THR A 475 42.80 -0.19 -21.35
C THR A 475 42.42 -0.73 -19.98
N ALA A 476 43.28 -0.61 -18.96
CA ALA A 476 42.99 -1.06 -17.61
C ALA A 476 41.83 -0.28 -16.97
N ILE A 477 41.78 1.04 -17.17
CA ILE A 477 40.67 1.89 -16.69
C ILE A 477 39.35 1.47 -17.38
N GLY A 478 39.36 1.36 -18.71
CA GLY A 478 38.17 0.94 -19.46
C GLY A 478 37.70 -0.47 -19.11
N ASN A 479 38.62 -1.41 -18.89
CA ASN A 479 38.28 -2.77 -18.45
C ASN A 479 37.68 -2.78 -17.03
N ALA A 480 38.21 -1.96 -16.11
CA ALA A 480 37.65 -1.86 -14.76
C ALA A 480 36.20 -1.37 -14.78
N ILE A 481 35.91 -0.35 -15.61
CA ILE A 481 34.55 0.18 -15.82
C ILE A 481 33.64 -0.89 -16.44
N LEU A 482 34.08 -1.52 -17.55
CA LEU A 482 33.35 -2.60 -18.24
C LEU A 482 33.00 -3.74 -17.28
N ASN A 483 33.97 -4.23 -16.52
CA ASN A 483 33.79 -5.34 -15.59
C ASN A 483 32.80 -4.98 -14.48
N ALA A 484 32.91 -3.79 -13.88
CA ALA A 484 31.97 -3.38 -12.83
C ALA A 484 30.55 -3.20 -13.37
N TYR A 485 30.42 -2.61 -14.56
CA TYR A 485 29.13 -2.46 -15.21
C TYR A 485 28.52 -3.83 -15.54
N GLY A 486 29.30 -4.76 -16.07
CA GLY A 486 28.87 -6.14 -16.36
C GLY A 486 28.54 -6.97 -15.12
N VAL A 487 29.26 -6.81 -14.01
CA VAL A 487 28.95 -7.48 -12.73
C VAL A 487 27.73 -6.89 -12.06
N LYS A 488 27.46 -5.59 -12.22
CA LYS A 488 26.27 -4.95 -11.63
C LYS A 488 25.02 -5.16 -12.48
N TYR A 489 25.14 -4.94 -13.80
CA TYR A 489 24.01 -4.87 -14.71
C TYR A 489 23.98 -5.99 -15.77
N GLY A 490 24.98 -6.86 -15.89
CA GLY A 490 24.97 -7.98 -16.84
C GLY A 490 24.16 -9.19 -16.36
N LYS A 491 24.13 -10.28 -17.15
CA LYS A 491 23.24 -11.48 -17.02
C LYS A 491 23.22 -12.23 -15.66
N GLY A 492 24.05 -11.87 -14.69
CA GLY A 492 24.03 -12.44 -13.34
C GLY A 492 24.32 -11.39 -12.27
N GLY A 493 24.15 -10.12 -12.61
CA GLY A 493 24.49 -9.00 -11.76
C GLY A 493 23.42 -8.67 -10.73
N THR A 494 23.82 -7.86 -9.76
CA THR A 494 22.96 -7.46 -8.62
C THR A 494 21.80 -6.54 -9.00
N ALA A 495 21.85 -5.92 -10.19
CA ALA A 495 20.84 -5.04 -10.73
C ALA A 495 20.52 -5.35 -12.21
N SER A 496 20.60 -6.64 -12.59
CA SER A 496 20.41 -7.10 -13.98
C SER A 496 19.09 -6.63 -14.62
N GLY A 497 18.00 -6.57 -13.84
CA GLY A 497 16.70 -6.12 -14.34
C GLY A 497 16.59 -4.64 -14.69
N SER A 498 17.58 -3.82 -14.30
CA SER A 498 17.63 -2.38 -14.58
C SER A 498 18.67 -2.03 -15.64
N ALA A 499 19.26 -3.01 -16.31
CA ALA A 499 20.29 -2.77 -17.30
C ALA A 499 19.74 -1.99 -18.51
N VAL A 500 20.50 -1.00 -19.00
CA VAL A 500 20.08 -0.14 -20.13
C VAL A 500 21.02 -0.20 -21.32
N ALA A 501 22.22 -0.75 -21.15
CA ALA A 501 23.25 -0.81 -22.17
C ALA A 501 24.23 -1.95 -21.90
N THR A 502 24.98 -2.34 -22.93
CA THR A 502 26.23 -3.09 -22.80
C THR A 502 27.41 -2.21 -23.16
N LEU A 503 28.57 -2.55 -22.60
CA LEU A 503 29.81 -1.84 -22.84
C LEU A 503 30.79 -2.76 -23.59
N THR A 504 31.61 -2.19 -24.47
CA THR A 504 32.86 -2.80 -24.95
C THR A 504 34.01 -1.83 -24.74
N ASN A 505 35.24 -2.33 -24.59
CA ASN A 505 36.41 -1.47 -24.45
C ASN A 505 37.55 -1.97 -25.34
N ALA A 506 38.11 -1.06 -26.14
CA ALA A 506 39.30 -1.29 -26.93
C ALA A 506 40.27 -0.11 -26.76
N ALA A 507 41.44 -0.37 -26.16
CA ALA A 507 42.50 0.63 -25.97
C ALA A 507 42.07 1.94 -25.25
N GLY A 508 41.04 1.89 -24.40
CA GLY A 508 40.49 3.07 -23.71
C GLY A 508 39.41 3.82 -24.49
N ILE A 509 38.91 3.23 -25.58
CA ILE A 509 37.67 3.60 -26.25
C ILE A 509 36.58 2.67 -25.72
N ILE A 510 35.60 3.23 -25.03
CA ILE A 510 34.47 2.50 -24.48
C ILE A 510 33.25 2.74 -25.37
N ASP A 511 32.75 1.70 -26.03
CA ASP A 511 31.49 1.79 -26.76
C ASP A 511 30.34 1.47 -25.81
N VAL A 512 29.32 2.31 -25.86
CA VAL A 512 28.05 2.15 -25.14
C VAL A 512 26.99 1.79 -26.17
N VAL A 513 26.48 0.58 -26.12
CA VAL A 513 25.40 0.12 -27.01
C VAL A 513 24.15 -0.05 -26.16
N ALA A 514 23.09 0.70 -26.47
CA ALA A 514 21.83 0.61 -25.76
C ALA A 514 21.21 -0.79 -25.95
N PHE A 515 20.56 -1.29 -24.89
CA PHE A 515 19.85 -2.56 -24.95
C PHE A 515 18.55 -2.48 -25.72
N ASP A 516 17.72 -1.47 -25.41
CA ASP A 516 16.59 -1.15 -26.27
C ASP A 516 17.11 -0.52 -27.57
N LYS A 517 16.95 -1.22 -28.68
CA LYS A 517 17.34 -0.73 -30.00
C LYS A 517 16.37 0.31 -30.59
N GLY A 518 15.24 0.55 -29.93
CA GLY A 518 14.24 1.53 -30.31
C GLY A 518 14.31 2.81 -29.47
N THR A 519 13.16 3.33 -29.08
CA THR A 519 12.99 4.66 -28.49
C THR A 519 13.70 4.80 -27.14
N ALA A 520 13.60 3.81 -26.24
CA ALA A 520 14.13 3.97 -24.88
C ALA A 520 15.66 3.92 -24.81
N GLY A 521 16.33 3.39 -25.83
CA GLY A 521 17.78 3.39 -25.93
C GLY A 521 18.37 4.68 -26.50
N ASN A 522 17.52 5.55 -27.06
CA ASN A 522 17.94 6.83 -27.62
C ASN A 522 18.09 7.90 -26.54
N GLY A 523 19.18 8.67 -26.61
CA GLY A 523 19.39 9.80 -25.72
C GLY A 523 19.69 9.42 -24.28
N LEU A 524 20.20 8.21 -24.01
CA LEU A 524 20.68 7.82 -22.69
C LEU A 524 21.93 8.65 -22.36
N ASP A 525 21.85 9.49 -21.33
CA ASP A 525 22.98 10.32 -20.89
C ASP A 525 24.19 9.47 -20.51
N VAL A 526 25.37 9.83 -21.00
CA VAL A 526 26.63 9.15 -20.69
C VAL A 526 27.55 10.12 -19.97
N SER A 527 28.10 9.70 -18.82
CA SER A 527 29.02 10.55 -18.06
C SER A 527 30.20 9.77 -17.50
N LEU A 528 31.32 10.46 -17.34
CA LEU A 528 32.52 9.97 -16.69
C LEU A 528 33.04 11.04 -15.73
N SER A 529 33.50 10.62 -14.57
CA SER A 529 34.22 11.47 -13.61
C SER A 529 35.32 10.68 -12.92
N VAL A 530 36.29 11.39 -12.34
CA VAL A 530 37.40 10.79 -11.59
C VAL A 530 37.71 11.59 -10.33
N ALA A 531 37.88 10.87 -9.21
CA ALA A 531 38.38 11.40 -7.95
C ALA A 531 39.74 10.80 -7.65
N ALA A 532 40.66 11.63 -7.13
CA ALA A 532 41.98 11.17 -6.71
C ALA A 532 41.86 10.24 -5.50
N GLY A 533 42.67 9.18 -5.50
CA GLY A 533 42.82 8.25 -4.40
C GLY A 533 43.63 8.83 -3.23
N THR A 534 44.08 7.94 -2.37
CA THR A 534 44.88 8.22 -1.17
C THR A 534 46.39 8.27 -1.44
N VAL A 535 46.86 7.65 -2.54
CA VAL A 535 48.26 7.65 -2.93
C VAL A 535 48.69 9.03 -3.41
N THR A 536 49.62 9.67 -2.68
CA THR A 536 50.03 11.06 -2.90
C THR A 536 51.02 11.26 -4.06
N ALA A 537 51.55 10.17 -4.63
CA ALA A 537 52.42 10.19 -5.80
C ALA A 537 51.65 10.41 -7.12
N THR A 538 50.34 10.22 -7.11
CA THR A 538 49.42 10.38 -8.24
C THR A 538 48.28 11.33 -7.86
N ASN A 539 47.62 11.93 -8.84
CA ASN A 539 46.50 12.86 -8.60
C ASN A 539 45.34 12.72 -9.59
N ALA A 540 45.38 11.72 -10.47
CA ALA A 540 44.48 11.53 -11.58
C ALA A 540 44.40 12.71 -12.58
N LYS A 541 45.11 13.83 -12.40
CA LYS A 541 44.92 15.06 -13.20
C LYS A 541 45.50 14.98 -14.61
N ASN A 542 46.06 13.84 -15.00
CA ASN A 542 46.54 13.59 -16.35
C ASN A 542 45.53 12.83 -17.22
N ILE A 543 44.38 12.40 -16.68
CA ILE A 543 43.30 11.77 -17.45
C ILE A 543 42.25 12.81 -17.89
N ASN A 544 41.78 12.65 -19.12
CA ASN A 544 40.70 13.41 -19.74
C ASN A 544 39.85 12.44 -20.60
N TRP A 545 38.75 12.92 -21.15
CA TRP A 545 37.88 12.11 -22.00
C TRP A 545 37.05 12.98 -22.95
N ILE A 546 36.46 12.32 -23.94
CA ILE A 546 35.42 12.84 -24.82
C ILE A 546 34.33 11.78 -24.94
N ILE A 547 33.08 12.21 -24.90
CA ILE A 547 31.86 11.42 -25.00
C ILE A 547 31.13 11.91 -26.25
N GLY A 548 30.95 11.02 -27.23
CA GLY A 548 30.40 11.39 -28.53
C GLY A 548 31.40 12.07 -29.48
N GLY A 549 30.97 12.33 -30.72
CA GLY A 549 31.66 13.18 -31.69
C GLY A 549 33.07 12.75 -32.13
N THR A 550 33.67 13.56 -33.02
CA THR A 550 35.10 13.48 -33.37
C THR A 550 35.83 14.61 -32.64
N LEU A 551 37.02 14.33 -32.11
CA LEU A 551 37.89 15.29 -31.41
C LEU A 551 38.13 16.56 -32.27
N ASP A 552 37.46 17.68 -31.94
CA ASP A 552 37.87 19.00 -32.42
C ASP A 552 38.92 19.57 -31.46
N GLN A 553 40.19 19.41 -31.81
CA GLN A 553 41.33 19.94 -31.04
C GLN A 553 41.42 21.49 -31.09
N THR A 554 40.61 22.15 -31.92
CA THR A 554 40.60 23.61 -32.07
C THR A 554 39.48 24.30 -31.28
N ALA A 555 38.48 23.55 -30.81
CA ALA A 555 37.38 24.07 -30.02
C ALA A 555 37.80 24.29 -28.55
N ALA A 556 37.63 25.52 -28.05
CA ALA A 556 37.90 25.87 -26.64
C ALA A 556 36.89 25.27 -25.64
N THR A 557 35.88 24.57 -26.14
CA THR A 557 34.81 23.91 -25.37
C THR A 557 34.37 22.69 -26.17
N VAL A 558 34.50 21.50 -25.59
CA VAL A 558 33.83 20.31 -26.12
C VAL A 558 32.37 20.42 -25.71
N ALA A 559 31.44 20.25 -26.65
CA ALA A 559 30.03 20.28 -26.35
C ALA A 559 29.71 19.15 -25.35
N SER A 560 28.87 19.42 -24.34
CA SER A 560 28.33 18.36 -23.48
C SER A 560 26.93 17.93 -23.94
N SER A 561 26.44 18.51 -25.03
CA SER A 561 25.11 18.24 -25.58
C SER A 561 25.03 16.91 -26.30
N ASP A 562 26.15 16.32 -26.68
CA ASP A 562 26.31 15.01 -27.33
C ASP A 562 26.76 13.90 -26.36
N ASN A 563 26.77 14.17 -25.05
CA ASN A 563 27.04 13.20 -23.99
C ASN A 563 25.86 12.22 -23.78
N LYS A 564 25.43 11.57 -24.86
CA LYS A 564 24.30 10.66 -24.86
C LYS A 564 24.39 9.66 -26.01
N THR A 565 23.68 8.55 -25.90
CA THR A 565 23.50 7.65 -27.05
C THR A 565 22.75 8.36 -28.18
N ALA A 566 23.24 8.20 -29.41
CA ALA A 566 22.67 8.81 -30.59
C ALA A 566 22.23 7.74 -31.60
N ALA A 567 21.05 7.95 -32.18
CA ALA A 567 20.49 7.06 -33.18
C ALA A 567 21.28 7.14 -34.50
N VAL A 568 21.31 6.02 -35.21
CA VAL A 568 21.82 5.95 -36.57
C VAL A 568 20.75 5.49 -37.56
N ASP A 569 19.63 4.95 -37.06
CA ASP A 569 18.57 4.34 -37.87
C ASP A 569 17.16 4.88 -37.56
N VAL A 570 16.21 4.54 -38.43
CA VAL A 570 14.80 4.92 -38.29
C VAL A 570 14.00 3.75 -37.71
N LEU A 571 13.18 4.03 -36.69
CA LEU A 571 12.15 3.15 -36.19
C LEU A 571 10.84 3.42 -36.94
N LEU A 572 10.20 2.38 -37.46
CA LEU A 572 8.82 2.39 -37.99
C LEU A 572 7.95 1.52 -37.09
N THR A 573 6.85 2.06 -36.59
CA THR A 573 5.86 1.28 -35.84
C THR A 573 4.54 1.22 -36.59
N ALA A 574 3.89 0.06 -36.50
CA ALA A 574 2.60 -0.24 -37.10
C ALA A 574 1.65 -0.75 -36.02
N THR A 575 0.52 -0.07 -35.85
CA THR A 575 -0.50 -0.40 -34.84
C THR A 575 -1.83 -0.65 -35.53
N VAL A 576 -2.66 -1.53 -35.00
CA VAL A 576 -4.04 -1.69 -35.48
C VAL A 576 -4.80 -0.37 -35.29
N ALA A 577 -5.41 0.14 -36.35
CA ALA A 577 -6.24 1.34 -36.25
C ALA A 577 -7.49 1.05 -35.40
N SER A 578 -7.97 2.06 -34.68
CA SER A 578 -9.12 1.91 -33.78
C SER A 578 -10.35 1.36 -34.51
N GLY A 579 -10.92 0.26 -34.02
CA GLY A 579 -12.09 -0.41 -34.60
C GLY A 579 -11.81 -1.23 -35.87
N ALA A 580 -10.56 -1.33 -36.32
CA ALA A 580 -10.18 -2.17 -37.45
C ALA A 580 -9.94 -3.63 -37.03
N THR A 581 -9.95 -4.53 -38.02
CA THR A 581 -9.51 -5.92 -37.82
C THR A 581 -7.99 -5.96 -37.69
N ASP A 582 -7.47 -6.70 -36.71
CA ASP A 582 -6.02 -6.83 -36.53
C ASP A 582 -5.40 -7.65 -37.68
N ILE A 583 -4.64 -6.96 -38.55
CA ILE A 583 -3.86 -7.56 -39.63
C ILE A 583 -2.35 -7.58 -39.36
N THR A 584 -1.90 -7.15 -38.16
CA THR A 584 -0.48 -6.96 -37.86
C THR A 584 0.34 -8.24 -37.98
N SER A 585 -0.28 -9.40 -37.72
CA SER A 585 0.32 -10.73 -37.89
C SER A 585 0.64 -11.10 -39.36
N THR A 586 0.03 -10.40 -40.32
CA THR A 586 0.24 -10.64 -41.76
C THR A 586 1.25 -9.67 -42.39
N LEU A 587 1.75 -8.70 -41.63
CA LEU A 587 2.71 -7.72 -42.13
C LEU A 587 4.07 -8.39 -42.39
N SER A 588 4.59 -8.24 -43.61
CA SER A 588 5.90 -8.75 -44.00
C SER A 588 6.62 -7.80 -44.94
N PHE A 589 7.94 -7.66 -44.78
CA PHE A 589 8.74 -6.85 -45.68
C PHE A 589 9.18 -7.62 -46.92
N THR A 590 9.15 -6.95 -48.07
CA THR A 590 9.84 -7.35 -49.29
C THR A 590 10.95 -6.35 -49.59
N THR A 591 12.11 -6.83 -50.04
CA THR A 591 13.28 -5.98 -50.22
C THR A 591 14.06 -6.30 -51.50
N SER A 592 14.78 -5.32 -52.02
CA SER A 592 15.67 -5.55 -53.17
C SER A 592 16.91 -6.38 -52.82
N THR A 593 17.32 -6.39 -51.54
CA THR A 593 18.41 -7.21 -51.02
C THR A 593 18.08 -7.78 -49.65
N ILE A 594 18.62 -8.96 -49.32
CA ILE A 594 18.39 -9.62 -48.02
C ILE A 594 18.99 -8.81 -46.85
N ALA A 595 20.08 -8.06 -47.09
CA ALA A 595 20.71 -7.24 -46.06
C ALA A 595 19.79 -6.10 -45.57
N SER A 596 18.91 -5.61 -46.45
CA SER A 596 18.05 -4.44 -46.21
C SER A 596 16.69 -4.78 -45.62
N VAL A 597 16.48 -6.02 -45.18
CA VAL A 597 15.26 -6.42 -44.48
C VAL A 597 15.21 -5.71 -43.13
N PRO A 598 14.18 -4.88 -42.87
CA PRO A 598 14.06 -4.21 -41.58
C PRO A 598 14.06 -5.19 -40.41
N GLU A 599 14.82 -4.87 -39.35
CA GLU A 599 14.89 -5.69 -38.14
C GLU A 599 13.62 -5.49 -37.32
N GLU A 600 12.87 -6.55 -37.03
CA GLU A 600 11.72 -6.47 -36.13
C GLU A 600 12.15 -6.49 -34.67
N LEU A 601 11.66 -5.52 -33.90
CA LEU A 601 11.77 -5.53 -32.45
C LEU A 601 10.64 -6.36 -31.85
N THR A 602 11.00 -7.26 -30.96
CA THR A 602 10.06 -8.15 -30.26
C THR A 602 10.00 -7.83 -28.77
N THR A 603 8.84 -8.09 -28.17
CA THR A 603 8.64 -8.04 -26.72
C THR A 603 7.87 -9.26 -26.25
N THR A 604 8.23 -9.76 -25.07
CA THR A 604 7.45 -10.75 -24.32
C THR A 604 6.64 -10.11 -23.20
N ARG A 605 6.77 -8.78 -23.00
CA ARG A 605 6.01 -8.03 -22.01
C ARG A 605 4.51 -8.12 -22.27
N ARG A 606 3.76 -8.35 -21.18
CA ARG A 606 2.30 -8.44 -21.16
C ARG A 606 1.76 -7.59 -20.02
N SER A 607 0.64 -6.92 -20.26
CA SER A 607 -0.09 -6.07 -19.34
C SER A 607 -1.27 -6.80 -18.70
N ASN A 608 -1.92 -7.72 -19.41
CA ASN A 608 -3.09 -8.45 -18.90
C ASN A 608 -2.73 -9.80 -18.26
N SER A 609 -1.50 -10.27 -18.40
CA SER A 609 -1.09 -11.58 -17.91
C SER A 609 0.36 -11.59 -17.45
N ALA A 610 0.66 -12.50 -16.51
CA ALA A 610 2.01 -12.65 -15.99
C ALA A 610 2.95 -13.21 -17.08
N VAL A 611 4.18 -12.68 -17.12
CA VAL A 611 5.24 -13.14 -18.02
C VAL A 611 6.28 -13.91 -17.19
N ALA A 612 6.64 -15.11 -17.64
CA ALA A 612 7.66 -15.95 -17.01
C ALA A 612 9.05 -15.74 -17.66
N THR A 613 9.46 -14.48 -17.85
CA THR A 613 10.77 -14.12 -18.42
C THR A 613 11.65 -13.56 -17.31
N ASP A 614 12.95 -13.86 -17.33
CA ASP A 614 13.88 -13.30 -16.36
C ASP A 614 14.08 -11.78 -16.57
N ALA A 615 14.36 -11.06 -15.49
CA ALA A 615 14.41 -9.60 -15.52
C ALA A 615 15.48 -9.03 -16.48
N TYR A 616 16.58 -9.76 -16.70
CA TYR A 616 17.65 -9.31 -17.60
C TYR A 616 17.29 -9.50 -19.07
N ALA A 617 16.59 -10.59 -19.41
CA ALA A 617 16.02 -10.76 -20.74
C ALA A 617 14.99 -9.66 -21.04
N LEU A 618 14.10 -9.35 -20.09
CA LEU A 618 13.16 -8.24 -20.24
C LEU A 618 13.89 -6.90 -20.45
N ALA A 619 14.97 -6.62 -19.72
CA ALA A 619 15.75 -5.39 -19.87
C ALA A 619 16.37 -5.21 -21.28
N GLN A 620 16.50 -6.28 -22.06
CA GLN A 620 17.00 -6.24 -23.45
C GLN A 620 15.90 -6.10 -24.49
N GLU A 621 14.64 -6.33 -24.12
CA GLU A 621 13.51 -6.17 -25.03
C GLU A 621 13.11 -4.70 -25.16
N SER A 622 12.70 -4.30 -26.36
CA SER A 622 12.20 -2.96 -26.61
C SER A 622 10.82 -2.74 -26.00
N ALA A 623 10.55 -1.51 -25.57
CA ALA A 623 9.21 -1.07 -25.16
C ALA A 623 8.34 -0.59 -26.34
N ASP A 624 8.90 -0.47 -27.54
CA ASP A 624 8.16 0.01 -28.71
C ASP A 624 7.09 -0.96 -29.24
N PRO A 625 7.33 -2.28 -29.34
CA PRO A 625 6.28 -3.23 -29.70
C PRO A 625 5.37 -3.51 -28.50
N ILE A 626 4.12 -3.90 -28.79
CA ILE A 626 3.13 -4.35 -27.81
C ILE A 626 2.62 -5.71 -28.27
N ALA A 627 2.67 -6.71 -27.40
CA ALA A 627 2.12 -8.04 -27.67
C ALA A 627 0.59 -7.99 -27.66
N ALA A 628 -0.06 -8.64 -28.64
CA ALA A 628 -1.51 -8.80 -28.62
C ALA A 628 -1.95 -9.63 -27.40
N GLU A 629 -2.97 -9.17 -26.70
CA GLU A 629 -3.55 -9.87 -25.56
C GLU A 629 -5.07 -9.98 -25.68
N GLY A 630 -5.59 -11.17 -25.40
CA GLY A 630 -7.02 -11.37 -25.22
C GLY A 630 -7.52 -10.69 -23.95
N ALA A 631 -8.84 -10.54 -23.85
CA ALA A 631 -9.48 -10.19 -22.59
C ALA A 631 -9.23 -11.30 -21.55
N THR A 632 -9.03 -10.91 -20.29
CA THR A 632 -8.89 -11.85 -19.17
C THR A 632 -10.15 -11.82 -18.31
N ALA A 633 -10.54 -12.98 -17.80
CA ALA A 633 -11.67 -13.07 -16.88
C ALA A 633 -11.32 -12.41 -15.54
N ALA A 634 -12.34 -11.86 -14.87
CA ALA A 634 -12.20 -11.49 -13.46
C ALA A 634 -11.91 -12.74 -12.63
N VAL A 635 -11.12 -12.57 -11.58
CA VAL A 635 -10.89 -13.58 -10.56
C VAL A 635 -11.67 -13.14 -9.33
N ALA A 636 -12.60 -13.98 -8.87
CA ALA A 636 -13.36 -13.71 -7.66
C ALA A 636 -12.46 -13.79 -6.42
N ASP A 637 -12.91 -13.12 -5.35
CA ASP A 637 -12.31 -13.25 -4.03
C ASP A 637 -12.24 -14.73 -3.61
N THR A 638 -11.17 -15.12 -2.93
CA THR A 638 -11.00 -16.49 -2.43
C THR A 638 -12.02 -16.86 -1.35
N THR A 639 -12.51 -15.88 -0.59
CA THR A 639 -13.62 -16.01 0.35
C THR A 639 -14.70 -15.00 0.01
N ALA A 640 -15.91 -15.50 -0.27
CA ALA A 640 -17.05 -14.66 -0.60
C ALA A 640 -17.60 -13.94 0.64
N ALA A 641 -18.09 -12.72 0.45
CA ALA A 641 -18.85 -12.02 1.49
C ALA A 641 -20.10 -12.81 1.88
N VAL A 642 -20.47 -12.74 3.16
CA VAL A 642 -21.72 -13.26 3.69
C VAL A 642 -22.62 -12.09 4.06
N SER A 643 -23.86 -12.15 3.58
CA SER A 643 -24.93 -11.23 3.96
C SER A 643 -26.22 -12.03 4.12
N PHE A 644 -26.64 -12.18 5.38
CA PHE A 644 -27.85 -12.86 5.82
C PHE A 644 -28.54 -11.99 6.88
N SER A 645 -29.82 -11.67 6.71
CA SER A 645 -30.56 -10.83 7.66
C SER A 645 -32.04 -11.19 7.74
N ARG A 646 -32.49 -11.52 8.95
CA ARG A 646 -33.90 -11.59 9.37
C ARG A 646 -34.28 -10.43 10.29
N VAL A 647 -33.51 -9.34 10.29
CA VAL A 647 -33.80 -8.13 11.10
C VAL A 647 -35.20 -7.58 10.79
N ALA A 648 -35.69 -7.75 9.54
CA ALA A 648 -37.03 -7.34 9.17
C ALA A 648 -38.16 -8.09 9.92
N TRP A 649 -37.91 -9.33 10.36
CA TRP A 649 -38.87 -10.18 11.07
C TRP A 649 -39.09 -9.74 12.53
N LEU A 650 -38.13 -9.01 13.11
CA LEU A 650 -38.12 -8.59 14.52
C LEU A 650 -39.26 -7.64 14.88
#